data_AF-A0A673X8F9-F1
#
_entry.id   AF-A0A673X8F9-F1
#
_cell.length_a   1.000
_cell.length_b   1.000
_cell.length_c   1.000
_cell.angle_alpha   90.00
_cell.angle_beta   90.00
_cell.angle_gamma   90.00
#
_symmetry.space_group_name_H-M   'P 1'
#
loop_
_entity.id
_entity.type
_entity.pdbx_description
1 polymer ?
#
loop_
_entity_poly.entity_id
_entity_poly.type
_entity_poly.pdbx_seq_one_letter_code
_entity_poly.pdbx_strand_id
1 'polypeptide(L)'
;MVASVRVQKLLRRYKLAIAAALTILLIQGLVVWSLRSLEEGEAERKTRRSKLPDHNSQDPKREAVAWERQNALSGRSGARWNSRLERTGATAVPLSQGVAVDGVPPHDPYSSRNFNDTRGGGEGAARLPPPAMQGEPGSVEGAPQAPSSDFVPKCDIMGKDALSALHRTGSRQCRQEIANIVCQHQAGQLMPRALPQFCPLHGFSSPVHTAEELDNDLSKVENPVRVAFVLVVHGRAIRQLKRLIKAIYHRDHFYYIHVDKRSNYLHREVQQIAQQYPNVRATPWRMVTIWGGASLLKAYLRSMQDLLSMLDWNWDFFINLSATDFPTRTNDELVAFLSQHRDQNFLKSHGRENARFIKKQGLDRLFHECDNHMWRLGERTIPEGLEVSGGSDWFSLTRRFVEYVINSQDELVAGLKQFYTYALLPAESFFHTVLGNSHMCDSLVDNNLRVTNWNRKLGCKCQYKHIVDWCGCSPNDFKPQDLVRIQQLTRPTFFARKFESMVNQEAIDILDTHLYGHYAPGTVAIKAYWESLFEQADGVGSLSDVALTAYSSFFRLGLRSLDSSQTSLETCRYEPIGYPVSVHLYFYDERFQGYLVRQEVQNVGSRVRETVEVWAVPQATMQLENNLREFERLKNLEVGTEWDPKERIFRNFGGVIGPLDEPVAVQKWVRGPNLTATIVWIDPAQTVAASYDISVDVDAEYTQYKPPLQRPLRPGAWTVRVLRLWERVAEARFLVMPLAFKGREPLHQEEDSWLHAGPPGNLYLEQGFQQLRSVLKLSPQEPALQEAQQRAQLVGKPLEAWVDRTVGAFWVTGDLCSTLPSPGTCPSLGPCTKSTWSSLAPDPKSELGPVKGDGRIR
;
A
#
# COMPACT_ATOMS: atom_id res chain seq x y z
N MET A 1 -19.00 -56.50 -51.60
CA MET A 1 -18.91 -57.96 -51.31
C MET A 1 -17.57 -58.21 -50.65
N VAL A 2 -17.40 -58.92 -49.53
CA VAL A 2 -18.37 -59.40 -48.53
C VAL A 2 -17.83 -58.99 -47.14
N ALA A 3 -18.55 -58.15 -46.40
CA ALA A 3 -18.13 -57.76 -45.05
C ALA A 3 -18.32 -58.95 -44.09
N SER A 4 -17.25 -59.38 -43.42
CA SER A 4 -17.25 -60.64 -42.66
C SER A 4 -18.30 -60.68 -41.54
N VAL A 5 -19.04 -61.79 -41.47
CA VAL A 5 -20.06 -62.09 -40.43
C VAL A 5 -19.48 -62.00 -39.00
N ARG A 6 -18.14 -62.10 -38.85
CA ARG A 6 -17.45 -61.85 -37.57
C ARG A 6 -17.68 -60.43 -37.03
N VAL A 7 -17.72 -59.41 -37.89
CA VAL A 7 -17.89 -57.99 -37.48
C VAL A 7 -19.27 -57.73 -36.88
N GLN A 8 -20.33 -58.27 -37.48
CA GLN A 8 -21.69 -58.13 -36.94
C GLN A 8 -21.87 -58.89 -35.60
N LYS A 9 -21.21 -60.04 -35.40
CA LYS A 9 -21.18 -60.72 -34.10
C LYS A 9 -20.40 -59.93 -33.04
N LEU A 10 -19.32 -59.23 -33.42
CA LEU A 10 -18.57 -58.37 -32.50
C LEU A 10 -19.42 -57.15 -32.06
N LEU A 11 -20.04 -56.45 -33.01
CA LEU A 11 -20.91 -55.30 -32.74
C LEU A 11 -22.13 -55.68 -31.88
N ARG A 12 -22.69 -56.88 -32.03
CA ARG A 12 -23.76 -57.36 -31.13
C ARG A 12 -23.27 -57.61 -29.69
N ARG A 13 -22.03 -58.09 -29.48
CA ARG A 13 -21.48 -58.31 -28.12
C ARG A 13 -21.17 -56.99 -27.41
N TYR A 14 -20.55 -56.02 -28.08
CA TYR A 14 -20.14 -54.77 -27.44
C TYR A 14 -21.22 -53.67 -27.40
N LYS A 15 -22.36 -53.84 -28.08
CA LYS A 15 -23.45 -52.84 -28.06
C LYS A 15 -23.94 -52.49 -26.65
N LEU A 16 -24.06 -53.46 -25.74
CA LEU A 16 -24.46 -53.21 -24.35
C LEU A 16 -23.37 -52.50 -23.54
N ALA A 17 -22.10 -52.86 -23.72
CA ALA A 17 -20.97 -52.20 -23.06
C ALA A 17 -20.79 -50.74 -23.54
N ILE A 18 -20.95 -50.48 -24.84
CA ILE A 18 -20.91 -49.13 -25.41
C ILE A 18 -22.09 -48.31 -24.93
N ALA A 19 -23.30 -48.87 -24.87
CA ALA A 19 -24.48 -48.20 -24.32
C ALA A 19 -24.28 -47.84 -22.84
N ALA A 20 -23.74 -48.75 -22.03
CA ALA A 20 -23.43 -48.50 -20.61
C ALA A 20 -22.34 -47.45 -20.42
N ALA A 21 -21.28 -47.45 -21.23
CA ALA A 21 -20.24 -46.42 -21.19
C ALA A 21 -20.80 -45.03 -21.56
N LEU A 22 -21.68 -44.97 -22.57
CA LEU A 22 -22.36 -43.73 -22.96
C LEU A 22 -23.34 -43.23 -21.89
N THR A 23 -24.12 -44.10 -21.23
CA THR A 23 -24.99 -43.65 -20.13
C THR A 23 -24.19 -43.23 -18.90
N ILE A 24 -23.06 -43.87 -18.58
CA ILE A 24 -22.16 -43.42 -17.51
C ILE A 24 -21.59 -42.02 -17.82
N LEU A 25 -21.11 -41.78 -19.04
CA LEU A 25 -20.64 -40.45 -19.47
C LEU A 25 -21.75 -39.40 -19.46
N LEU A 26 -22.98 -39.76 -19.84
CA LEU A 26 -24.14 -38.87 -19.84
C LEU A 26 -24.59 -38.54 -18.39
N ILE A 27 -24.56 -39.52 -17.49
CA ILE A 27 -24.79 -39.31 -16.04
C ILE A 27 -23.69 -38.44 -15.43
N GLN A 28 -22.41 -38.68 -15.75
CA GLN A 28 -21.31 -37.82 -15.29
C GLN A 28 -21.46 -36.38 -15.81
N GLY A 29 -21.83 -36.20 -17.08
CA GLY A 29 -22.15 -34.90 -17.66
C GLY A 29 -23.32 -34.20 -16.95
N LEU A 30 -24.40 -34.93 -16.64
CA LEU A 30 -25.54 -34.41 -15.88
C LEU A 30 -25.20 -34.06 -14.43
N VAL A 31 -24.33 -34.84 -13.76
CA VAL A 31 -23.86 -34.54 -12.39
C VAL A 31 -22.97 -33.29 -12.40
N VAL A 32 -22.05 -33.17 -13.35
CA VAL A 32 -21.22 -31.95 -13.51
C VAL A 32 -22.08 -30.73 -13.85
N TRP A 33 -23.09 -30.87 -14.71
CA TRP A 33 -24.01 -29.77 -15.04
C TRP A 33 -24.92 -29.39 -13.86
N SER A 34 -25.40 -30.36 -13.09
CA SER A 34 -26.18 -30.14 -11.87
C SER A 34 -25.37 -29.43 -10.78
N LEU A 35 -24.12 -29.85 -10.54
CA LEU A 35 -23.21 -29.17 -9.61
C LEU A 35 -22.90 -27.74 -10.06
N ARG A 36 -22.65 -27.53 -11.35
CA ARG A 36 -22.42 -26.18 -11.91
C ARG A 36 -23.65 -25.29 -11.80
N SER A 37 -24.85 -25.84 -12.02
CA SER A 37 -26.13 -25.15 -11.81
C SER A 37 -26.39 -24.81 -10.34
N LEU A 38 -25.91 -25.63 -9.39
CA LEU A 38 -25.94 -25.31 -7.96
C LEU A 38 -24.96 -24.20 -7.59
N GLU A 39 -23.74 -24.17 -8.17
CA GLU A 39 -22.79 -23.06 -7.99
C GLU A 39 -23.31 -21.74 -8.59
N GLU A 40 -23.90 -21.79 -9.79
CA GLU A 40 -24.54 -20.65 -10.44
C GLU A 40 -25.77 -20.17 -9.64
N GLY A 41 -26.59 -21.09 -9.11
CA GLY A 41 -27.71 -20.78 -8.23
C GLY A 41 -27.27 -20.15 -6.89
N GLU A 42 -26.15 -20.58 -6.30
CA GLU A 42 -25.56 -19.90 -5.14
C GLU A 42 -25.01 -18.50 -5.50
N ALA A 43 -24.43 -18.33 -6.69
CA ALA A 43 -23.93 -17.04 -7.16
C ALA A 43 -25.08 -16.04 -7.39
N GLU A 44 -26.18 -16.46 -8.03
CA GLU A 44 -27.40 -15.66 -8.13
C GLU A 44 -28.00 -15.34 -6.76
N ARG A 45 -28.09 -16.32 -5.85
CA ARG A 45 -28.66 -16.09 -4.51
C ARG A 45 -27.83 -15.12 -3.67
N LYS A 46 -26.51 -15.02 -3.93
CA LYS A 46 -25.60 -14.03 -3.33
C LYS A 46 -25.72 -12.64 -3.97
N THR A 47 -25.98 -12.51 -5.27
CA THR A 47 -26.17 -11.21 -5.95
C THR A 47 -27.58 -10.64 -5.79
N ARG A 48 -28.62 -11.49 -5.69
CA ARG A 48 -30.02 -11.05 -5.55
C ARG A 48 -30.35 -10.44 -4.17
N ARG A 49 -29.42 -10.50 -3.22
CA ARG A 49 -29.55 -9.88 -1.87
C ARG A 49 -28.78 -8.56 -1.72
N SER A 50 -28.20 -8.03 -2.81
CA SER A 50 -27.35 -6.83 -2.79
C SER A 50 -27.60 -5.83 -3.92
N LYS A 51 -28.81 -5.81 -4.50
CA LYS A 51 -29.24 -4.78 -5.47
C LYS A 51 -30.66 -4.26 -5.21
N LEU A 52 -30.75 -2.96 -4.96
CA LEU A 52 -31.88 -2.10 -5.34
C LEU A 52 -31.38 -1.16 -6.46
N PRO A 53 -32.27 -0.52 -7.26
CA PRO A 53 -31.97 -0.28 -8.66
C PRO A 53 -31.19 1.01 -8.97
N ASP A 54 -30.16 0.90 -9.80
CA ASP A 54 -29.56 2.02 -10.53
C ASP A 54 -30.47 2.43 -11.69
N HIS A 55 -31.07 3.63 -11.61
CA HIS A 55 -31.68 4.31 -12.75
C HIS A 55 -30.68 5.33 -13.33
N ASN A 56 -30.01 4.97 -14.42
CA ASN A 56 -29.97 5.77 -15.66
C ASN A 56 -28.95 5.21 -16.68
N SER A 57 -29.46 4.81 -17.83
CA SER A 57 -28.70 4.61 -19.06
C SER A 57 -29.38 5.41 -20.17
N GLN A 58 -28.82 6.56 -20.55
CA GLN A 58 -29.16 7.27 -21.78
C GLN A 58 -27.87 7.71 -22.48
N ASP A 59 -27.71 7.27 -23.72
CA ASP A 59 -26.55 7.58 -24.55
C ASP A 59 -26.61 8.99 -25.14
N PRO A 60 -25.47 9.71 -25.20
CA PRO A 60 -25.40 11.01 -25.86
C PRO A 60 -25.10 10.86 -27.36
N LYS A 61 -26.14 10.94 -28.22
CA LYS A 61 -26.11 11.61 -29.55
C LYS A 61 -27.41 11.43 -30.34
N ARG A 62 -28.18 12.51 -30.48
CA ARG A 62 -28.62 12.97 -31.82
C ARG A 62 -29.10 14.42 -31.81
N GLU A 63 -28.62 15.15 -32.82
CA GLU A 63 -29.19 16.34 -33.48
C GLU A 63 -29.64 17.56 -32.65
N ALA A 64 -29.32 18.74 -33.17
CA ALA A 64 -29.78 20.03 -32.65
C ALA A 64 -30.88 20.60 -33.56
N VAL A 65 -31.84 21.34 -32.99
CA VAL A 65 -32.63 22.41 -33.63
C VAL A 65 -33.52 23.07 -32.56
N ALA A 66 -34.04 24.28 -32.85
CA ALA A 66 -35.07 24.99 -32.08
C ALA A 66 -34.69 25.46 -30.66
N TRP A 67 -33.96 26.57 -30.60
CA TRP A 67 -34.39 27.66 -29.70
C TRP A 67 -35.77 28.16 -30.19
N GLU A 68 -36.81 28.14 -29.35
CA GLU A 68 -37.60 29.34 -29.02
C GLU A 68 -38.73 29.08 -28.01
N ARG A 69 -39.17 30.17 -27.36
CA ARG A 69 -40.50 30.42 -26.74
C ARG A 69 -40.93 29.64 -25.48
N GLN A 70 -41.11 30.43 -24.42
CA GLN A 70 -42.36 30.61 -23.65
C GLN A 70 -42.91 29.41 -22.84
N ASN A 71 -43.60 29.60 -21.72
CA ASN A 71 -43.69 30.68 -20.71
C ASN A 71 -44.58 30.13 -19.59
N ALA A 72 -44.46 30.66 -18.36
CA ALA A 72 -45.52 30.60 -17.34
C ALA A 72 -45.92 29.18 -16.85
N LEU A 73 -46.70 28.97 -15.78
CA LEU A 73 -46.93 29.71 -14.53
C LEU A 73 -47.33 28.69 -13.43
N SER A 74 -47.66 29.18 -12.22
CA SER A 74 -48.43 28.54 -11.13
C SER A 74 -49.15 27.20 -11.40
N GLY A 75 -49.25 26.23 -10.48
CA GLY A 75 -48.96 26.24 -9.03
C GLY A 75 -50.18 25.83 -8.17
N ARG A 76 -49.94 25.46 -6.89
CA ARG A 76 -50.91 25.15 -5.80
C ARG A 76 -51.88 23.95 -5.94
N SER A 77 -51.90 23.12 -4.87
CA SER A 77 -53.02 22.32 -4.32
C SER A 77 -53.64 21.20 -5.19
N GLY A 78 -54.23 20.14 -4.61
CA GLY A 78 -54.28 19.71 -3.20
C GLY A 78 -55.42 18.72 -2.88
N ALA A 79 -55.41 18.18 -1.65
CA ALA A 79 -56.48 17.41 -0.99
C ALA A 79 -56.83 15.96 -1.46
N ARG A 80 -56.63 15.01 -0.52
CA ARG A 80 -57.47 13.86 -0.10
C ARG A 80 -58.58 13.33 -1.02
N TRP A 81 -58.71 11.99 -1.06
CA TRP A 81 -60.00 11.27 -0.92
C TRP A 81 -59.83 9.99 -0.07
N ASN A 82 -60.95 9.43 0.45
CA ASN A 82 -61.00 8.32 1.42
C ASN A 82 -61.60 7.02 0.82
N SER A 83 -61.11 5.85 1.25
CA SER A 83 -61.88 4.65 1.69
C SER A 83 -60.91 3.46 1.93
N ARG A 84 -60.94 2.59 2.96
CA ARG A 84 -61.89 2.09 3.99
C ARG A 84 -62.36 0.65 3.72
N LEU A 85 -61.76 -0.33 4.42
CA LEU A 85 -62.26 -1.64 4.93
C LEU A 85 -61.02 -2.33 5.58
N GLU A 86 -60.95 -2.86 6.81
CA GLU A 86 -61.79 -3.82 7.57
C GLU A 86 -61.94 -5.18 6.85
N ARG A 87 -61.55 -6.34 7.42
CA ARG A 87 -61.78 -6.82 8.81
C ARG A 87 -60.80 -7.92 9.31
N THR A 88 -60.78 -8.09 10.64
CA THR A 88 -60.44 -9.26 11.52
C THR A 88 -60.32 -10.68 10.91
N GLY A 89 -59.55 -11.66 11.45
CA GLY A 89 -58.64 -11.68 12.63
C GLY A 89 -58.66 -13.04 13.42
N ALA A 90 -57.56 -13.40 14.12
CA ALA A 90 -57.39 -14.54 15.07
C ALA A 90 -57.55 -15.98 14.46
N THR A 91 -57.12 -17.14 15.01
CA THR A 91 -56.36 -17.65 16.20
C THR A 91 -55.87 -19.11 15.84
N ALA A 92 -55.08 -19.94 16.56
CA ALA A 92 -54.34 -19.98 17.85
C ALA A 92 -53.15 -21.00 17.76
N VAL A 93 -52.73 -21.65 18.86
CA VAL A 93 -51.72 -22.76 18.98
C VAL A 93 -52.24 -23.83 19.96
N PRO A 94 -51.86 -25.12 19.90
CA PRO A 94 -51.14 -25.75 21.05
C PRO A 94 -50.22 -26.99 20.79
N LEU A 95 -49.08 -27.09 21.52
CA LEU A 95 -48.49 -28.27 22.26
C LEU A 95 -48.18 -29.64 21.55
N SER A 96 -47.31 -30.57 22.00
CA SER A 96 -46.36 -30.71 23.16
C SER A 96 -45.43 -31.97 23.08
N GLN A 97 -44.27 -31.98 23.80
CA GLN A 97 -43.44 -33.15 24.28
C GLN A 97 -42.76 -34.06 23.21
N GLY A 98 -41.72 -34.90 23.44
CA GLY A 98 -40.81 -35.27 24.56
C GLY A 98 -40.05 -36.62 24.28
N VAL A 99 -39.00 -37.17 24.95
CA VAL A 99 -37.95 -36.78 25.95
C VAL A 99 -36.85 -37.91 26.03
N ALA A 100 -35.52 -37.59 26.11
CA ALA A 100 -34.35 -38.40 26.62
C ALA A 100 -33.92 -39.75 25.93
N VAL A 101 -32.78 -40.48 26.14
CA VAL A 101 -31.35 -40.30 26.60
C VAL A 101 -30.49 -41.60 26.31
N ASP A 102 -29.15 -41.53 26.30
CA ASP A 102 -28.08 -42.60 26.43
C ASP A 102 -27.73 -43.66 25.34
N GLY A 103 -26.44 -44.11 25.33
CA GLY A 103 -25.98 -45.45 24.85
C GLY A 103 -24.71 -45.56 23.94
N VAL A 104 -23.59 -46.16 24.44
CA VAL A 104 -22.30 -46.48 23.73
C VAL A 104 -21.52 -47.57 24.53
N PRO A 105 -20.62 -48.47 24.00
CA PRO A 105 -20.40 -49.11 22.67
C PRO A 105 -20.60 -50.68 22.74
N PRO A 106 -20.04 -51.56 21.85
CA PRO A 106 -18.63 -52.05 21.96
C PRO A 106 -17.87 -52.53 20.67
N HIS A 107 -16.54 -52.62 20.81
CA HIS A 107 -15.44 -53.37 20.12
C HIS A 107 -15.58 -54.30 18.87
N ASP A 108 -14.69 -54.10 17.87
CA ASP A 108 -13.56 -54.96 17.37
C ASP A 108 -13.72 -56.49 17.04
N PRO A 109 -12.72 -57.22 16.44
CA PRO A 109 -11.41 -56.85 15.81
C PRO A 109 -11.04 -57.60 14.46
N TYR A 110 -9.77 -57.46 14.00
CA TYR A 110 -9.02 -58.29 12.99
C TYR A 110 -9.34 -58.11 11.48
N SER A 111 -8.45 -58.37 10.50
CA SER A 111 -7.06 -58.90 10.50
C SER A 111 -6.16 -58.28 9.40
N SER A 112 -4.85 -58.26 9.66
CA SER A 112 -3.75 -57.87 8.76
C SER A 112 -3.40 -58.89 7.64
N ARG A 113 -2.68 -58.46 6.60
CA ARG A 113 -1.66 -59.29 5.91
C ARG A 113 -0.64 -58.46 5.11
N ASN A 114 0.65 -58.66 5.39
CA ASN A 114 1.77 -58.23 4.54
C ASN A 114 2.17 -59.35 3.56
N PHE A 115 2.85 -59.01 2.47
CA PHE A 115 3.87 -59.85 1.85
C PHE A 115 4.99 -58.97 1.26
N ASN A 116 6.18 -59.55 1.06
CA ASN A 116 7.44 -58.85 0.80
C ASN A 116 8.15 -59.42 -0.46
N ASP A 117 9.39 -58.99 -0.69
CA ASP A 117 10.40 -59.57 -1.63
C ASP A 117 10.21 -59.28 -3.14
N THR A 118 11.26 -59.10 -3.97
CA THR A 118 12.72 -58.93 -3.70
C THR A 118 13.45 -58.15 -4.83
N ARG A 119 14.59 -57.53 -4.46
CA ARG A 119 15.84 -57.27 -5.21
C ARG A 119 15.84 -57.21 -6.76
N GLY A 120 16.32 -56.08 -7.30
CA GLY A 120 16.94 -55.94 -8.62
C GLY A 120 17.48 -54.52 -8.81
N GLY A 121 18.70 -54.34 -9.32
CA GLY A 121 19.36 -53.02 -9.43
C GLY A 121 19.80 -52.68 -10.86
N GLY A 122 20.02 -51.40 -11.14
CA GLY A 122 20.47 -50.89 -12.43
C GLY A 122 20.34 -49.36 -12.54
N GLU A 123 21.35 -48.70 -13.08
CA GLU A 123 21.57 -47.24 -13.05
C GLU A 123 20.60 -46.40 -13.90
N GLY A 124 20.49 -45.10 -13.56
CA GLY A 124 20.68 -44.04 -14.57
C GLY A 124 19.47 -43.49 -15.35
N ALA A 125 18.56 -42.76 -14.69
CA ALA A 125 17.75 -41.72 -15.36
C ALA A 125 17.19 -40.66 -14.39
N ALA A 126 17.65 -39.41 -14.48
CA ALA A 126 17.01 -38.29 -13.80
C ALA A 126 15.73 -37.87 -14.53
N ARG A 127 14.58 -37.84 -13.84
CA ARG A 127 13.31 -37.31 -14.36
C ARG A 127 12.76 -36.23 -13.42
N LEU A 128 12.21 -35.18 -14.01
CA LEU A 128 11.62 -34.03 -13.33
C LEU A 128 10.33 -34.42 -12.55
N PRO A 129 10.08 -33.84 -11.36
CA PRO A 129 8.79 -33.94 -10.69
C PRO A 129 7.73 -32.99 -11.29
N PRO A 130 6.43 -33.30 -11.16
CA PRO A 130 5.32 -32.47 -11.63
C PRO A 130 5.09 -31.21 -10.75
N PRO A 131 4.31 -30.21 -11.21
CA PRO A 131 4.13 -28.94 -10.52
C PRO A 131 3.41 -29.05 -9.16
N ALA A 132 3.81 -28.23 -8.21
CA ALA A 132 3.32 -28.25 -6.84
C ALA A 132 1.88 -27.75 -6.70
N MET A 133 1.09 -28.44 -5.85
CA MET A 133 -0.19 -27.93 -5.34
C MET A 133 0.02 -26.99 -4.13
N GLN A 134 -1.03 -26.25 -3.77
CA GLN A 134 -0.98 -25.17 -2.79
C GLN A 134 -0.84 -25.70 -1.36
N GLY A 135 0.28 -25.37 -0.70
CA GLY A 135 0.50 -25.60 0.74
C GLY A 135 0.16 -24.38 1.61
N GLU A 136 0.15 -24.56 2.94
CA GLU A 136 -0.22 -23.50 3.89
C GLU A 136 0.78 -22.33 3.95
N PRO A 137 0.31 -21.09 4.20
CA PRO A 137 1.16 -19.90 4.23
C PRO A 137 2.02 -19.82 5.51
N GLY A 138 3.21 -20.41 5.46
CA GLY A 138 4.29 -20.08 6.40
C GLY A 138 5.14 -21.26 6.89
N SER A 139 4.77 -22.50 6.61
CA SER A 139 5.65 -23.66 6.83
C SER A 139 6.46 -23.90 5.56
N VAL A 140 7.78 -23.67 5.63
CA VAL A 140 8.71 -24.14 4.58
C VAL A 140 9.25 -25.49 5.04
N GLU A 141 9.14 -26.52 4.21
CA GLU A 141 9.71 -27.83 4.52
C GLU A 141 11.22 -27.85 4.29
N GLY A 142 11.95 -28.60 5.13
CA GLY A 142 13.41 -28.64 5.15
C GLY A 142 14.01 -27.74 6.24
N ALA A 143 14.29 -28.32 7.40
CA ALA A 143 15.08 -27.68 8.46
C ALA A 143 16.56 -28.10 8.34
N PRO A 144 17.50 -27.15 8.14
CA PRO A 144 18.93 -27.42 8.30
C PRO A 144 19.32 -27.69 9.76
N GLN A 145 20.56 -28.15 9.97
CA GLN A 145 21.09 -28.45 11.31
C GLN A 145 21.43 -27.19 12.14
N ALA A 146 21.85 -27.41 13.38
CA ALA A 146 21.93 -26.42 14.46
C ALA A 146 22.75 -25.13 14.14
N PRO A 147 22.39 -23.99 14.77
CA PRO A 147 23.09 -22.71 14.57
C PRO A 147 24.51 -22.69 15.17
N SER A 148 25.25 -21.62 14.85
CA SER A 148 26.65 -21.42 15.22
C SER A 148 26.94 -21.44 16.74
N SER A 149 28.18 -21.76 17.07
CA SER A 149 28.76 -22.05 18.41
C SER A 149 28.48 -21.06 19.55
N ASP A 150 28.05 -19.84 19.24
CA ASP A 150 28.13 -18.69 20.15
C ASP A 150 26.81 -18.41 20.88
N PHE A 151 25.86 -19.34 20.81
CA PHE A 151 24.50 -19.17 21.33
C PHE A 151 23.92 -20.47 21.88
N VAL A 152 23.58 -20.48 23.17
CA VAL A 152 22.94 -21.62 23.85
C VAL A 152 21.61 -21.13 24.46
N PRO A 153 20.45 -21.69 24.08
CA PRO A 153 19.17 -21.36 24.68
C PRO A 153 19.05 -21.92 26.10
N LYS A 154 18.15 -21.35 26.92
CA LYS A 154 17.92 -21.78 28.32
C LYS A 154 17.06 -23.05 28.45
N CYS A 155 16.57 -23.56 27.33
CA CYS A 155 15.70 -24.73 27.22
C CYS A 155 15.86 -25.33 25.82
N ASP A 156 15.30 -26.51 25.59
CA ASP A 156 15.22 -27.09 24.24
C ASP A 156 14.06 -26.47 23.43
N ILE A 157 14.37 -26.03 22.21
CA ILE A 157 13.46 -25.26 21.34
C ILE A 157 13.09 -26.12 20.13
N MET A 158 12.04 -26.95 20.29
CA MET A 158 11.56 -27.86 19.23
C MET A 158 10.56 -27.21 18.26
N GLY A 159 10.11 -25.98 18.51
CA GLY A 159 9.06 -25.32 17.72
C GLY A 159 9.56 -24.85 16.34
N LYS A 160 8.97 -25.37 15.25
CA LYS A 160 9.34 -25.01 13.86
C LYS A 160 9.36 -23.50 13.60
N ASP A 161 8.37 -22.78 14.12
CA ASP A 161 8.25 -21.32 14.01
C ASP A 161 9.42 -20.60 14.71
N ALA A 162 9.67 -20.92 15.98
CA ALA A 162 10.79 -20.40 16.75
C ALA A 162 12.15 -20.71 16.12
N LEU A 163 12.37 -21.93 15.61
CA LEU A 163 13.59 -22.32 14.90
C LEU A 163 13.78 -21.53 13.60
N SER A 164 12.70 -21.35 12.82
CA SER A 164 12.69 -20.51 11.62
C SER A 164 13.02 -19.05 11.93
N ALA A 165 12.49 -18.50 13.02
CA ALA A 165 12.82 -17.15 13.48
C ALA A 165 14.31 -17.06 13.89
N LEU A 166 14.78 -17.95 14.78
CA LEU A 166 16.17 -17.98 15.25
C LEU A 166 17.19 -18.09 14.10
N HIS A 167 16.88 -18.84 13.03
CA HIS A 167 17.72 -18.93 11.83
C HIS A 167 17.71 -17.64 10.98
N ARG A 168 16.56 -16.93 10.88
CA ARG A 168 16.40 -15.75 10.02
C ARG A 168 16.79 -14.42 10.67
N THR A 169 16.75 -14.35 12.01
CA THR A 169 17.10 -13.15 12.77
C THR A 169 18.56 -12.73 12.57
N GLY A 170 18.82 -11.42 12.45
CA GLY A 170 20.17 -10.91 12.21
C GLY A 170 20.99 -10.80 13.49
N SER A 171 20.46 -10.12 14.50
CA SER A 171 21.20 -9.76 15.71
C SER A 171 21.24 -10.87 16.75
N ARG A 172 22.35 -10.94 17.50
CA ARG A 172 22.50 -11.83 18.66
C ARG A 172 21.49 -11.49 19.77
N GLN A 173 21.10 -10.22 19.89
CA GLN A 173 20.11 -9.76 20.85
C GLN A 173 18.72 -10.34 20.51
N CYS A 174 18.25 -10.18 19.27
CA CYS A 174 16.95 -10.68 18.83
C CYS A 174 16.86 -12.22 18.94
N ARG A 175 17.95 -12.95 18.62
CA ARG A 175 18.07 -14.39 18.92
C ARG A 175 17.88 -14.70 20.41
N GLN A 176 18.56 -13.94 21.29
CA GLN A 176 18.49 -14.15 22.73
C GLN A 176 17.12 -13.82 23.34
N GLU A 177 16.47 -12.75 22.86
CA GLU A 177 15.10 -12.39 23.24
C GLU A 177 14.12 -13.51 22.86
N ILE A 178 14.13 -13.95 21.59
CA ILE A 178 13.26 -15.01 21.09
C ILE A 178 13.42 -16.30 21.90
N ALA A 179 14.65 -16.74 22.16
CA ALA A 179 14.87 -17.95 22.97
C ALA A 179 14.35 -17.79 24.42
N ASN A 180 14.55 -16.62 25.06
CA ASN A 180 14.01 -16.37 26.41
C ASN A 180 12.47 -16.45 26.41
N ILE A 181 11.82 -15.78 25.45
CA ILE A 181 10.36 -15.71 25.31
C ILE A 181 9.77 -17.10 25.07
N VAL A 182 10.37 -17.88 24.16
CA VAL A 182 9.94 -19.24 23.84
C VAL A 182 10.09 -20.17 25.06
N CYS A 183 11.20 -20.10 25.80
CA CYS A 183 11.37 -20.88 27.03
C CYS A 183 10.34 -20.49 28.12
N GLN A 184 10.04 -19.20 28.29
CA GLN A 184 9.02 -18.74 29.25
C GLN A 184 7.60 -19.17 28.85
N HIS A 185 7.32 -19.26 27.54
CA HIS A 185 6.05 -19.76 27.02
C HIS A 185 5.93 -21.28 27.21
N GLN A 186 6.96 -22.05 26.87
CA GLN A 186 7.03 -23.50 27.12
C GLN A 186 6.90 -23.85 28.62
N ALA A 187 7.46 -23.01 29.51
CA ALA A 187 7.30 -23.17 30.96
C ALA A 187 5.89 -22.77 31.48
N GLY A 188 5.02 -22.25 30.62
CA GLY A 188 3.68 -21.78 31.00
C GLY A 188 3.70 -20.56 31.93
N GLN A 189 4.72 -19.71 31.80
CA GLN A 189 4.98 -18.53 32.63
C GLN A 189 4.78 -17.18 31.90
N LEU A 190 4.70 -17.19 30.56
CA LEU A 190 4.63 -15.96 29.75
C LEU A 190 3.22 -15.37 29.60
N MET A 191 2.21 -16.21 29.38
CA MET A 191 0.84 -15.81 29.04
C MET A 191 -0.12 -16.05 30.22
N PRO A 192 -1.11 -15.15 30.47
CA PRO A 192 -2.17 -15.43 31.45
C PRO A 192 -3.02 -16.61 31.01
N ARG A 193 -3.45 -17.46 31.95
CA ARG A 193 -4.26 -18.66 31.67
C ARG A 193 -5.76 -18.39 31.68
N ALA A 194 -6.19 -17.51 32.59
CA ALA A 194 -7.56 -16.98 32.69
C ALA A 194 -7.50 -15.47 32.95
N LEU A 195 -8.57 -14.75 32.63
CA LEU A 195 -8.76 -13.33 32.93
C LEU A 195 -10.22 -13.08 33.34
N PRO A 196 -10.50 -12.14 34.27
CA PRO A 196 -11.86 -11.87 34.72
C PRO A 196 -12.68 -11.08 33.69
N GLN A 197 -13.96 -11.42 33.55
CA GLN A 197 -14.96 -10.62 32.84
C GLN A 197 -15.72 -9.76 33.87
N PHE A 198 -15.52 -8.44 33.80
CA PHE A 198 -16.13 -7.45 34.69
C PHE A 198 -17.39 -6.78 34.11
N CYS A 199 -17.70 -7.04 32.84
CA CYS A 199 -18.90 -6.56 32.15
C CYS A 199 -20.15 -7.31 32.63
N PRO A 200 -21.21 -6.62 33.11
CA PRO A 200 -22.45 -7.26 33.58
C PRO A 200 -23.41 -7.67 32.46
N LEU A 201 -23.10 -7.34 31.19
CA LEU A 201 -23.97 -7.58 30.04
C LEU A 201 -23.59 -8.88 29.31
N HIS A 202 -24.38 -9.93 29.50
CA HIS A 202 -24.22 -11.16 28.72
C HIS A 202 -24.82 -11.03 27.30
N GLY A 203 -23.93 -10.87 26.31
CA GLY A 203 -24.28 -10.85 24.89
C GLY A 203 -24.46 -9.44 24.33
N PHE A 204 -23.58 -9.05 23.40
CA PHE A 204 -23.56 -7.71 22.83
C PHE A 204 -24.77 -7.40 21.92
N SER A 205 -25.54 -6.38 22.29
CA SER A 205 -26.39 -5.63 21.37
C SER A 205 -26.52 -4.15 21.76
N SER A 206 -25.46 -3.35 21.59
CA SER A 206 -25.61 -1.89 21.59
C SER A 206 -26.55 -1.48 20.45
N PRO A 207 -27.52 -0.57 20.67
CA PRO A 207 -28.32 -0.04 19.57
C PRO A 207 -27.40 0.71 18.59
N VAL A 208 -27.58 0.44 17.29
CA VAL A 208 -26.98 1.30 16.26
C VAL A 208 -27.79 2.58 16.26
N HIS A 209 -27.21 3.68 16.73
CA HIS A 209 -27.79 5.01 16.60
C HIS A 209 -28.09 5.29 15.13
N THR A 210 -29.38 5.20 14.76
CA THR A 210 -29.90 5.75 13.52
C THR A 210 -29.69 7.26 13.53
N ALA A 211 -29.40 7.84 12.38
CA ALA A 211 -29.39 9.30 12.23
C ALA A 211 -30.83 9.83 12.25
N GLU A 212 -31.41 9.89 13.46
CA GLU A 212 -32.38 10.92 13.81
C GLU A 212 -31.70 12.30 13.65
N GLU A 213 -32.49 13.37 13.58
CA GLU A 213 -32.04 14.69 13.11
C GLU A 213 -31.01 15.33 14.05
N LEU A 214 -29.74 15.00 13.81
CA LEU A 214 -28.57 15.45 14.56
C LEU A 214 -28.43 16.97 14.46
N ASP A 215 -28.86 17.64 15.53
CA ASP A 215 -28.71 19.08 15.71
C ASP A 215 -27.23 19.43 15.94
N ASN A 216 -26.48 19.52 14.84
CA ASN A 216 -25.05 19.81 14.80
C ASN A 216 -24.73 21.29 15.05
N ASP A 217 -25.68 22.08 15.54
CA ASP A 217 -25.51 23.50 15.84
C ASP A 217 -24.67 23.68 17.12
N LEU A 218 -23.37 23.94 16.92
CA LEU A 218 -22.40 24.18 17.98
C LEU A 218 -22.82 25.32 18.93
N SER A 219 -23.67 26.27 18.50
CA SER A 219 -24.13 27.36 19.37
C SER A 219 -25.05 26.90 20.52
N LYS A 220 -25.60 25.68 20.44
CA LYS A 220 -26.43 25.05 21.47
C LYS A 220 -25.64 24.22 22.48
N VAL A 221 -24.31 24.14 22.32
CA VAL A 221 -23.44 23.27 23.13
C VAL A 221 -22.82 24.07 24.27
N GLU A 222 -23.41 24.01 25.47
CA GLU A 222 -22.96 24.78 26.64
C GLU A 222 -21.53 24.42 27.10
N ASN A 223 -21.10 23.17 26.90
CA ASN A 223 -19.80 22.64 27.32
C ASN A 223 -19.16 21.85 26.17
N PRO A 224 -18.56 22.52 25.18
CA PRO A 224 -17.96 21.85 24.03
C PRO A 224 -16.73 21.02 24.43
N VAL A 225 -16.62 19.82 23.88
CA VAL A 225 -15.48 18.92 24.12
C VAL A 225 -14.19 19.40 23.44
N ARG A 226 -13.06 19.18 24.10
CA ARG A 226 -11.72 19.39 23.55
C ARG A 226 -11.06 18.06 23.19
N VAL A 227 -10.51 17.97 21.99
CA VAL A 227 -9.96 16.74 21.44
C VAL A 227 -8.44 16.72 21.54
N ALA A 228 -7.88 15.64 22.09
CA ALA A 228 -6.48 15.28 21.94
C ALA A 228 -6.30 14.39 20.69
N PHE A 229 -5.87 15.02 19.60
CA PHE A 229 -5.51 14.33 18.36
C PHE A 229 -4.10 13.74 18.48
N VAL A 230 -3.99 12.41 18.42
CA VAL A 230 -2.70 11.71 18.37
C VAL A 230 -2.39 11.32 16.93
N LEU A 231 -1.44 12.04 16.35
CA LEU A 231 -0.99 11.87 14.98
C LEU A 231 0.21 10.92 14.96
N VAL A 232 0.03 9.70 14.43
CA VAL A 232 1.11 8.71 14.27
C VAL A 232 1.56 8.71 12.81
N VAL A 233 2.75 9.26 12.55
CA VAL A 233 3.19 9.62 11.18
C VAL A 233 4.58 9.07 10.82
N HIS A 234 4.76 8.77 9.54
CA HIS A 234 6.00 8.27 8.94
C HIS A 234 6.09 8.65 7.46
N GLY A 235 7.24 8.42 6.83
CA GLY A 235 7.46 8.73 5.41
C GLY A 235 7.98 10.15 5.19
N ARG A 236 7.60 10.76 4.05
CA ARG A 236 8.12 12.06 3.61
C ARG A 236 7.04 13.12 3.33
N ALA A 237 5.76 12.75 3.32
CA ALA A 237 4.59 13.57 2.93
C ALA A 237 4.24 14.74 3.88
N ILE A 238 5.21 15.57 4.25
CA ILE A 238 5.03 16.69 5.19
C ILE A 238 4.01 17.71 4.70
N ARG A 239 3.93 18.00 3.40
CA ARG A 239 2.96 18.98 2.87
C ARG A 239 1.52 18.50 3.05
N GLN A 240 1.27 17.20 2.88
CA GLN A 240 -0.03 16.60 3.16
C GLN A 240 -0.32 16.56 4.68
N LEU A 241 0.69 16.30 5.53
CA LEU A 241 0.52 16.39 6.98
C LEU A 241 0.19 17.81 7.44
N LYS A 242 0.88 18.84 6.91
CA LYS A 242 0.56 20.25 7.18
C LYS A 242 -0.86 20.58 6.70
N ARG A 243 -1.27 20.11 5.52
CA ARG A 243 -2.66 20.28 5.02
C ARG A 243 -3.70 19.60 5.92
N LEU A 244 -3.45 18.38 6.39
CA LEU A 244 -4.30 17.69 7.38
C LEU A 244 -4.42 18.50 8.67
N ILE A 245 -3.30 18.91 9.26
CA ILE A 245 -3.26 19.75 10.47
C ILE A 245 -4.07 21.02 10.23
N LYS A 246 -3.85 21.72 9.11
CA LYS A 246 -4.58 22.95 8.74
C LYS A 246 -6.10 22.74 8.74
N ALA A 247 -6.58 21.62 8.20
CA ALA A 247 -8.00 21.26 8.18
C ALA A 247 -8.57 20.92 9.58
N ILE A 248 -7.82 20.21 10.43
CA ILE A 248 -8.31 19.77 11.77
C ILE A 248 -7.97 20.73 12.92
N TYR A 249 -7.18 21.78 12.68
CA TYR A 249 -6.69 22.67 13.73
C TYR A 249 -7.79 23.57 14.31
N HIS A 250 -7.92 23.58 15.63
CA HIS A 250 -8.59 24.63 16.39
C HIS A 250 -7.78 24.97 17.63
N ARG A 251 -7.92 26.20 18.16
CA ARG A 251 -7.13 26.68 19.31
C ARG A 251 -7.36 25.87 20.59
N ASP A 252 -8.56 25.34 20.77
CA ASP A 252 -8.99 24.69 22.02
C ASP A 252 -8.73 23.17 22.03
N HIS A 253 -8.36 22.60 20.88
CA HIS A 253 -7.91 21.21 20.75
C HIS A 253 -6.41 21.07 20.93
N PHE A 254 -5.93 19.84 21.08
CA PHE A 254 -4.54 19.50 21.35
C PHE A 254 -4.01 18.48 20.34
N TYR A 255 -2.75 18.61 19.93
CA TYR A 255 -2.16 17.79 18.86
C TYR A 255 -0.83 17.18 19.32
N TYR A 256 -0.82 15.88 19.61
CA TYR A 256 0.39 15.16 20.03
C TYR A 256 0.89 14.27 18.89
N ILE A 257 2.06 14.62 18.33
CA ILE A 257 2.56 14.05 17.07
C ILE A 257 3.72 13.09 17.34
N HIS A 258 3.47 11.80 17.12
CA HIS A 258 4.50 10.76 17.09
C HIS A 258 5.06 10.63 15.67
N VAL A 259 6.38 10.69 15.55
CA VAL A 259 7.07 10.46 14.27
C VAL A 259 7.97 9.23 14.36
N ASP A 260 7.72 8.24 13.51
CA ASP A 260 8.50 7.00 13.44
C ASP A 260 10.01 7.27 13.46
N LYS A 261 10.76 6.49 14.25
CA LYS A 261 12.20 6.70 14.51
C LYS A 261 13.07 6.72 13.23
N ARG A 262 12.62 6.12 12.13
CA ARG A 262 13.28 6.14 10.81
C ARG A 262 13.03 7.45 10.03
N SER A 263 11.90 8.12 10.26
CA SER A 263 11.43 9.27 9.48
C SER A 263 12.01 10.60 9.98
N ASN A 264 13.34 10.76 9.92
CA ASN A 264 14.04 11.91 10.53
C ASN A 264 13.74 13.27 9.89
N TYR A 265 13.59 13.34 8.57
CA TYR A 265 13.11 14.55 7.88
C TYR A 265 11.74 15.02 8.41
N LEU A 266 10.76 14.11 8.40
CA LEU A 266 9.40 14.39 8.89
C LEU A 266 9.41 14.83 10.37
N HIS A 267 10.35 14.31 11.17
CA HIS A 267 10.52 14.74 12.55
C HIS A 267 11.06 16.16 12.67
N ARG A 268 12.09 16.55 11.89
CA ARG A 268 12.61 17.93 11.88
C ARG A 268 11.52 18.94 11.51
N GLU A 269 10.68 18.60 10.54
CA GLU A 269 9.53 19.42 10.12
C GLU A 269 8.44 19.49 11.21
N VAL A 270 8.08 18.37 11.82
CA VAL A 270 7.09 18.32 12.92
C VAL A 270 7.58 19.12 14.14
N GLN A 271 8.88 19.15 14.43
CA GLN A 271 9.44 20.00 15.48
C GLN A 271 9.25 21.50 15.20
N GLN A 272 9.35 21.95 13.95
CA GLN A 272 9.05 23.34 13.58
C GLN A 272 7.57 23.67 13.79
N ILE A 273 6.66 22.76 13.41
CA ILE A 273 5.21 22.96 13.64
C ILE A 273 4.89 23.06 15.14
N ALA A 274 5.52 22.20 15.97
CA ALA A 274 5.36 22.25 17.43
C ALA A 274 5.99 23.50 18.09
N GLN A 275 6.90 24.20 17.41
CA GLN A 275 7.41 25.51 17.85
C GLN A 275 6.46 26.67 17.47
N GLN A 276 5.61 26.48 16.45
CA GLN A 276 4.71 27.51 15.93
C GLN A 276 3.39 27.63 16.74
N TYR A 277 2.93 26.55 17.39
CA TYR A 277 1.62 26.50 18.04
C TYR A 277 1.70 25.88 19.46
N PRO A 278 1.23 26.57 20.52
CA PRO A 278 1.39 26.10 21.91
C PRO A 278 0.58 24.84 22.25
N ASN A 279 -0.47 24.56 21.47
CA ASN A 279 -1.31 23.36 21.57
C ASN A 279 -0.84 22.19 20.67
N VAL A 280 0.34 22.29 20.04
CA VAL A 280 0.98 21.23 19.26
C VAL A 280 2.26 20.78 19.96
N ARG A 281 2.43 19.47 20.18
CA ARG A 281 3.62 18.87 20.80
C ARG A 281 4.09 17.66 19.99
N ALA A 282 5.40 17.49 19.85
CA ALA A 282 6.00 16.26 19.32
C ALA A 282 6.32 15.28 20.47
N THR A 283 6.23 13.97 20.24
CA THR A 283 6.64 12.98 21.26
C THR A 283 8.15 13.03 21.47
N PRO A 284 8.67 13.18 22.71
CA PRO A 284 10.12 13.24 22.97
C PRO A 284 10.79 11.87 22.77
N TRP A 285 10.02 10.79 22.95
CA TRP A 285 10.38 9.43 22.57
C TRP A 285 9.87 9.14 21.15
N ARG A 286 10.56 8.25 20.43
CA ARG A 286 10.17 7.80 19.08
C ARG A 286 10.40 6.28 18.98
N MET A 287 9.47 5.58 18.34
CA MET A 287 9.52 4.13 18.15
C MET A 287 9.61 3.80 16.65
N VAL A 288 10.09 2.61 16.32
CA VAL A 288 10.00 2.07 14.95
C VAL A 288 8.66 1.35 14.83
N THR A 289 7.61 2.06 14.42
CA THR A 289 6.26 1.51 14.30
C THR A 289 6.12 0.78 12.96
N ILE A 290 6.47 -0.51 12.95
CA ILE A 290 6.33 -1.37 11.77
C ILE A 290 4.87 -1.74 11.50
N TRP A 291 4.54 -2.12 10.26
CA TRP A 291 3.20 -2.63 9.95
C TRP A 291 2.94 -3.89 10.80
N GLY A 292 1.81 -3.93 11.52
CA GLY A 292 1.45 -5.03 12.40
C GLY A 292 2.19 -5.11 13.74
N GLY A 293 3.19 -4.24 13.98
CA GLY A 293 4.04 -4.28 15.18
C GLY A 293 3.31 -4.02 16.50
N ALA A 294 3.80 -4.64 17.58
CA ALA A 294 3.36 -4.37 18.94
C ALA A 294 3.78 -2.97 19.43
N SER A 295 4.84 -2.41 18.85
CA SER A 295 5.27 -1.02 19.02
C SER A 295 4.17 0.02 18.76
N LEU A 296 3.16 -0.27 17.92
CA LEU A 296 2.04 0.63 17.69
C LEU A 296 1.13 0.76 18.91
N LEU A 297 0.75 -0.34 19.56
CA LEU A 297 -0.01 -0.27 20.82
C LEU A 297 0.84 0.37 21.93
N LYS A 298 2.13 0.02 21.99
CA LYS A 298 3.08 0.63 22.95
C LYS A 298 3.18 2.15 22.78
N ALA A 299 3.15 2.65 21.54
CA ALA A 299 3.10 4.07 21.23
C ALA A 299 1.77 4.70 21.69
N TYR A 300 0.61 4.10 21.39
CA TYR A 300 -0.68 4.63 21.86
C TYR A 300 -0.76 4.69 23.39
N LEU A 301 -0.41 3.60 24.10
CA LEU A 301 -0.42 3.56 25.57
C LEU A 301 0.55 4.59 26.18
N ARG A 302 1.73 4.81 25.57
CA ARG A 302 2.65 5.84 26.05
C ARG A 302 2.14 7.25 25.76
N SER A 303 1.55 7.50 24.60
CA SER A 303 0.92 8.80 24.28
C SER A 303 -0.24 9.11 25.23
N MET A 304 -1.06 8.11 25.56
CA MET A 304 -2.13 8.23 26.57
C MET A 304 -1.57 8.57 27.96
N GLN A 305 -0.53 7.87 28.42
CA GLN A 305 0.14 8.16 29.71
C GLN A 305 0.73 9.57 29.77
N ASP A 306 1.35 10.04 28.68
CA ASP A 306 1.88 11.40 28.59
C ASP A 306 0.74 12.44 28.62
N LEU A 307 -0.32 12.23 27.83
CA LEU A 307 -1.50 13.12 27.75
C LEU A 307 -2.28 13.23 29.06
N LEU A 308 -2.29 12.19 29.90
CA LEU A 308 -2.86 12.26 31.25
C LEU A 308 -1.96 13.03 32.22
N SER A 309 -0.65 13.04 31.99
CA SER A 309 0.34 13.78 32.78
C SER A 309 0.42 15.27 32.44
N MET A 310 -0.06 15.69 31.27
CA MET A 310 -0.11 17.09 30.83
C MET A 310 -1.29 17.81 31.47
N LEU A 311 -1.12 18.27 32.72
CA LEU A 311 -2.17 18.95 33.49
C LEU A 311 -2.66 20.27 32.87
N ASP A 312 -1.89 20.86 31.95
CA ASP A 312 -2.28 22.02 31.17
C ASP A 312 -3.24 21.66 30.00
N TRP A 313 -3.23 20.42 29.54
CA TRP A 313 -4.04 19.91 28.43
C TRP A 313 -5.29 19.21 28.95
N ASN A 314 -6.38 19.97 29.06
CA ASN A 314 -7.65 19.52 29.63
C ASN A 314 -8.60 18.96 28.55
N TRP A 315 -8.21 17.84 27.94
CA TRP A 315 -8.94 17.15 26.87
C TRP A 315 -10.02 16.17 27.37
N ASP A 316 -11.07 15.97 26.57
CA ASP A 316 -12.19 15.05 26.81
C ASP A 316 -12.07 13.75 26.01
N PHE A 317 -11.60 13.83 24.77
CA PHE A 317 -11.51 12.71 23.83
C PHE A 317 -10.09 12.50 23.29
N PHE A 318 -9.67 11.24 23.18
CA PHE A 318 -8.51 10.78 22.43
C PHE A 318 -8.94 10.34 21.03
N ILE A 319 -8.36 10.90 19.97
CA ILE A 319 -8.62 10.48 18.57
C ILE A 319 -7.29 10.23 17.86
N ASN A 320 -7.08 9.02 17.32
CA ASN A 320 -5.89 8.71 16.54
C ASN A 320 -6.08 9.01 15.03
N LEU A 321 -5.04 9.56 14.40
CA LEU A 321 -4.99 9.84 12.96
C LEU A 321 -3.61 9.49 12.38
N SER A 322 -3.56 9.12 11.11
CA SER A 322 -2.31 9.04 10.34
C SER A 322 -2.17 10.24 9.40
N ALA A 323 -0.99 10.47 8.83
CA ALA A 323 -0.79 11.46 7.76
C ALA A 323 -1.58 11.17 6.47
N THR A 324 -2.29 10.03 6.40
CA THR A 324 -3.14 9.60 5.27
C THR A 324 -4.63 9.56 5.63
N ASP A 325 -5.02 10.06 6.81
CA ASP A 325 -6.43 10.32 7.15
C ASP A 325 -6.79 11.75 6.70
N PHE A 326 -8.08 12.02 6.45
CA PHE A 326 -8.59 13.37 6.20
C PHE A 326 -10.01 13.52 6.79
N PRO A 327 -10.41 14.70 7.31
CA PRO A 327 -11.77 14.92 7.79
C PRO A 327 -12.82 14.78 6.67
N THR A 328 -14.02 14.31 7.04
CA THR A 328 -15.19 14.19 6.15
C THR A 328 -16.36 15.07 6.58
N ARG A 329 -16.19 15.80 7.68
CA ARG A 329 -17.12 16.77 8.27
C ARG A 329 -16.29 17.90 8.88
N THR A 330 -16.94 19.01 9.22
CA THR A 330 -16.29 20.16 9.85
C THR A 330 -15.87 19.86 11.30
N ASN A 331 -14.99 20.71 11.84
CA ASN A 331 -14.66 20.70 13.27
C ASN A 331 -15.91 20.85 14.15
N ASP A 332 -16.85 21.69 13.73
CA ASP A 332 -17.93 22.16 14.58
C ASP A 332 -19.02 21.07 14.70
N GLU A 333 -19.30 20.36 13.61
CA GLU A 333 -20.09 19.12 13.64
C GLU A 333 -19.45 18.03 14.50
N LEU A 334 -18.11 17.88 14.47
CA LEU A 334 -17.40 16.90 15.29
C LEU A 334 -17.51 17.22 16.78
N VAL A 335 -17.34 18.49 17.16
CA VAL A 335 -17.47 18.94 18.55
C VAL A 335 -18.91 18.84 19.03
N ALA A 336 -19.90 19.22 18.21
CA ALA A 336 -21.31 19.07 18.56
C ALA A 336 -21.68 17.60 18.81
N PHE A 337 -21.36 16.70 17.86
CA PHE A 337 -21.62 15.28 17.98
C PHE A 337 -20.95 14.65 19.22
N LEU A 338 -19.66 14.91 19.43
CA LEU A 338 -18.93 14.32 20.57
C LEU A 338 -19.35 14.93 21.93
N SER A 339 -19.84 16.17 21.96
CA SER A 339 -20.37 16.78 23.19
C SER A 339 -21.70 16.16 23.63
N GLN A 340 -22.56 15.81 22.66
CA GLN A 340 -23.81 15.08 22.91
C GLN A 340 -23.56 13.62 23.37
N HIS A 341 -22.41 13.04 23.04
CA HIS A 341 -22.07 11.64 23.31
C HIS A 341 -20.81 11.49 24.21
N ARG A 342 -20.61 12.42 25.16
CA ARG A 342 -19.35 12.60 25.91
C ARG A 342 -18.85 11.34 26.65
N ASP A 343 -19.75 10.49 27.11
CA ASP A 343 -19.44 9.25 27.83
C ASP A 343 -19.26 8.00 26.94
N GLN A 344 -19.44 8.11 25.62
CA GLN A 344 -19.42 6.97 24.69
C GLN A 344 -18.06 6.74 24.03
N ASN A 345 -17.67 5.46 23.90
CA ASN A 345 -16.44 5.02 23.27
C ASN A 345 -16.70 4.44 21.87
N PHE A 346 -16.05 5.03 20.86
CA PHE A 346 -16.29 4.78 19.44
C PHE A 346 -15.23 3.85 18.85
N LEU A 347 -15.54 2.55 18.88
CA LEU A 347 -14.72 1.47 18.32
C LEU A 347 -15.52 0.74 17.24
N LYS A 348 -14.86 0.19 16.21
CA LYS A 348 -15.55 -0.61 15.19
C LYS A 348 -15.10 -2.05 15.25
N SER A 349 -16.06 -2.93 15.47
CA SER A 349 -15.89 -4.38 15.53
C SER A 349 -16.00 -5.02 14.14
N HIS A 350 -15.43 -6.21 13.98
CA HIS A 350 -15.29 -6.90 12.70
C HIS A 350 -16.60 -7.45 12.11
N GLY A 351 -17.70 -7.47 12.89
CA GLY A 351 -19.06 -7.80 12.42
C GLY A 351 -19.20 -9.19 11.77
N ARG A 352 -18.50 -10.20 12.30
CA ARG A 352 -18.41 -11.57 11.75
C ARG A 352 -18.33 -12.60 12.88
N GLU A 353 -18.23 -13.87 12.53
CA GLU A 353 -17.89 -14.98 13.44
C GLU A 353 -16.53 -14.75 14.13
N ASN A 354 -16.51 -14.72 15.47
CA ASN A 354 -15.34 -14.36 16.28
C ASN A 354 -14.17 -15.35 16.14
N ALA A 355 -14.43 -16.66 16.17
CA ALA A 355 -13.40 -17.69 15.97
C ALA A 355 -12.63 -17.53 14.62
N ARG A 356 -13.30 -16.97 13.60
CA ARG A 356 -12.70 -16.66 12.29
C ARG A 356 -11.93 -15.34 12.27
N PHE A 357 -12.21 -14.42 13.19
CA PHE A 357 -11.41 -13.22 13.42
C PHE A 357 -10.11 -13.59 14.15
N ILE A 358 -10.20 -14.28 15.29
CA ILE A 358 -9.06 -14.76 16.09
C ILE A 358 -7.98 -15.41 15.22
N LYS A 359 -8.37 -16.42 14.42
CA LYS A 359 -7.46 -17.15 13.50
C LYS A 359 -6.93 -16.33 12.32
N LYS A 360 -7.55 -15.21 11.95
CA LYS A 360 -7.09 -14.36 10.83
C LYS A 360 -6.20 -13.21 11.27
N GLN A 361 -6.39 -12.73 12.50
CA GLN A 361 -5.46 -11.82 13.16
C GLN A 361 -4.22 -12.54 13.72
N GLY A 362 -4.28 -13.88 13.85
CA GLY A 362 -3.22 -14.66 14.50
C GLY A 362 -3.19 -14.44 16.01
N LEU A 363 -4.34 -14.17 16.65
CA LEU A 363 -4.40 -13.98 18.11
C LEU A 363 -4.11 -15.29 18.87
N ASP A 364 -4.34 -16.43 18.21
CA ASP A 364 -3.94 -17.80 18.61
C ASP A 364 -2.44 -18.10 18.36
N ARG A 365 -1.65 -17.10 17.96
CA ARG A 365 -0.21 -17.22 17.70
C ARG A 365 0.56 -16.30 18.63
N LEU A 366 1.74 -16.75 19.05
CA LEU A 366 2.71 -15.94 19.79
C LEU A 366 3.62 -15.22 18.79
N PHE A 367 3.76 -13.90 18.94
CA PHE A 367 4.67 -13.09 18.14
C PHE A 367 5.64 -12.28 19.03
N HIS A 368 6.81 -11.90 18.49
CA HIS A 368 7.73 -10.94 19.13
C HIS A 368 8.25 -9.91 18.11
N GLU A 369 8.52 -8.69 18.56
CA GLU A 369 9.07 -7.60 17.74
C GLU A 369 10.52 -7.32 18.10
N CYS A 370 11.46 -7.73 17.24
CA CYS A 370 12.87 -7.35 17.32
C CYS A 370 13.51 -7.29 15.92
N ASP A 371 14.65 -6.61 15.80
CA ASP A 371 15.31 -6.28 14.52
C ASP A 371 14.40 -5.56 13.49
N ASN A 372 13.35 -4.86 13.94
CA ASN A 372 12.29 -4.24 13.13
C ASN A 372 11.44 -5.23 12.32
N HIS A 373 11.29 -6.46 12.79
CA HIS A 373 10.46 -7.51 12.19
C HIS A 373 9.54 -8.15 13.24
N MET A 374 8.34 -8.59 12.84
CA MET A 374 7.38 -9.29 13.71
C MET A 374 7.47 -10.80 13.49
N TRP A 375 8.24 -11.46 14.35
CA TRP A 375 8.55 -12.90 14.30
C TRP A 375 7.40 -13.73 14.84
N ARG A 376 6.96 -14.76 14.11
CA ARG A 376 6.02 -15.77 14.62
C ARG A 376 6.80 -16.85 15.36
N LEU A 377 6.43 -17.12 16.62
CA LEU A 377 7.19 -18.00 17.51
C LEU A 377 6.49 -19.34 17.79
N GLY A 378 5.16 -19.40 17.63
CA GLY A 378 4.38 -20.63 17.79
C GLY A 378 2.91 -20.36 18.08
N GLU A 379 2.22 -21.35 18.64
CA GLU A 379 0.81 -21.26 19.04
C GLU A 379 0.65 -20.80 20.50
N ARG A 380 -0.51 -20.22 20.82
CA ARG A 380 -0.93 -19.93 22.20
C ARG A 380 -2.45 -20.06 22.34
N THR A 381 -2.91 -20.40 23.53
CA THR A 381 -4.34 -20.36 23.86
C THR A 381 -4.83 -18.92 24.07
N ILE A 382 -6.13 -18.71 23.89
CA ILE A 382 -6.83 -17.53 24.40
C ILE A 382 -7.11 -17.78 25.90
N PRO A 383 -6.94 -16.80 26.80
CA PRO A 383 -7.22 -16.98 28.23
C PRO A 383 -8.69 -17.34 28.49
N GLU A 384 -8.93 -18.24 29.45
CA GLU A 384 -10.28 -18.57 29.93
C GLU A 384 -10.96 -17.33 30.54
N GLY A 385 -12.28 -17.22 30.39
CA GLY A 385 -13.06 -16.06 30.83
C GLY A 385 -13.00 -14.82 29.93
N LEU A 386 -12.09 -14.77 28.94
CA LEU A 386 -11.92 -13.58 28.09
C LEU A 386 -12.81 -13.59 26.83
N GLU A 387 -13.75 -12.65 26.73
CA GLU A 387 -14.46 -12.40 25.48
C GLU A 387 -13.63 -11.51 24.54
N VAL A 388 -12.80 -12.14 23.69
CA VAL A 388 -11.98 -11.43 22.69
C VAL A 388 -12.87 -10.71 21.68
N SER A 389 -12.59 -9.43 21.41
CA SER A 389 -13.28 -8.62 20.40
C SER A 389 -12.28 -7.76 19.62
N GLY A 390 -12.67 -7.23 18.46
CA GLY A 390 -11.77 -6.41 17.64
C GLY A 390 -12.33 -6.02 16.29
N GLY A 391 -11.56 -5.24 15.53
CA GLY A 391 -11.91 -4.78 14.20
C GLY A 391 -10.92 -3.72 13.70
N SER A 392 -11.27 -2.43 13.83
CA SER A 392 -10.39 -1.34 13.38
C SER A 392 -9.55 -0.76 14.51
N ASP A 393 -8.26 -0.55 14.23
CA ASP A 393 -7.28 0.20 15.03
C ASP A 393 -7.50 1.73 15.04
N TRP A 394 -8.55 2.23 14.41
CA TRP A 394 -8.93 3.65 14.38
C TRP A 394 -10.17 3.85 15.22
N PHE A 395 -10.15 4.80 16.15
CA PHE A 395 -11.17 4.95 17.20
C PHE A 395 -11.25 6.39 17.75
N SER A 396 -12.27 6.65 18.57
CA SER A 396 -12.35 7.82 19.44
C SER A 396 -12.72 7.35 20.85
N LEU A 397 -11.89 7.64 21.85
CA LEU A 397 -12.04 7.13 23.22
C LEU A 397 -12.20 8.26 24.22
N THR A 398 -13.03 8.07 25.25
CA THR A 398 -13.22 9.05 26.31
C THR A 398 -12.02 9.09 27.25
N ARG A 399 -11.72 10.26 27.81
CA ARG A 399 -10.67 10.41 28.83
C ARG A 399 -10.83 9.42 29.98
N ARG A 400 -12.05 9.21 30.46
CA ARG A 400 -12.39 8.25 31.53
C ARG A 400 -11.96 6.82 31.20
N PHE A 401 -12.17 6.37 29.95
CA PHE A 401 -11.72 5.04 29.54
C PHE A 401 -10.20 4.97 29.36
N VAL A 402 -9.57 6.04 28.87
CA VAL A 402 -8.10 6.13 28.81
C VAL A 402 -7.46 6.11 30.21
N GLU A 403 -8.04 6.81 31.19
CA GLU A 403 -7.62 6.77 32.59
C GLU A 403 -7.74 5.37 33.19
N TYR A 404 -8.82 4.64 32.90
CA TYR A 404 -8.96 3.23 33.27
C TYR A 404 -7.88 2.33 32.62
N VAL A 405 -7.71 2.41 31.30
CA VAL A 405 -6.71 1.62 30.54
C VAL A 405 -5.28 1.85 31.04
N ILE A 406 -4.93 3.09 31.39
CA ILE A 406 -3.58 3.43 31.85
C ILE A 406 -3.39 3.10 33.33
N ASN A 407 -4.25 3.63 34.21
CA ASN A 407 -4.01 3.62 35.66
C ASN A 407 -4.52 2.36 36.38
N SER A 408 -5.45 1.58 35.80
CA SER A 408 -5.99 0.40 36.50
C SER A 408 -4.91 -0.66 36.75
N GLN A 409 -4.98 -1.23 37.94
CA GLN A 409 -4.17 -2.35 38.42
C GLN A 409 -4.97 -3.66 38.49
N ASP A 410 -6.18 -3.70 37.91
CA ASP A 410 -6.97 -4.94 37.84
C ASP A 410 -6.33 -5.99 36.92
N GLU A 411 -6.70 -7.26 37.16
CA GLU A 411 -6.11 -8.41 36.47
C GLU A 411 -6.42 -8.44 34.97
N LEU A 412 -7.56 -7.88 34.54
CA LEU A 412 -7.94 -7.78 33.13
C LEU A 412 -6.99 -6.83 32.39
N VAL A 413 -6.82 -5.60 32.89
CA VAL A 413 -5.97 -4.59 32.26
C VAL A 413 -4.49 -4.98 32.33
N ALA A 414 -4.03 -5.52 33.46
CA ALA A 414 -2.66 -6.00 33.60
C ALA A 414 -2.38 -7.22 32.70
N GLY A 415 -3.27 -8.21 32.70
CA GLY A 415 -3.16 -9.42 31.90
C GLY A 415 -3.27 -9.18 30.40
N LEU A 416 -4.13 -8.24 29.96
CA LEU A 416 -4.22 -7.84 28.56
C LEU A 416 -3.01 -7.02 28.10
N LYS A 417 -2.42 -6.16 28.94
CA LYS A 417 -1.13 -5.50 28.63
C LYS A 417 -0.03 -6.55 28.37
N GLN A 418 0.03 -7.63 29.15
CA GLN A 418 0.95 -8.75 28.92
C GLN A 418 0.61 -9.55 27.65
N PHE A 419 -0.64 -9.97 27.47
CA PHE A 419 -1.08 -10.76 26.31
C PHE A 419 -0.84 -10.04 24.97
N TYR A 420 -1.13 -8.74 24.91
CA TYR A 420 -1.00 -7.93 23.70
C TYR A 420 0.43 -7.37 23.46
N THR A 421 1.36 -7.54 24.41
CA THR A 421 2.80 -7.31 24.15
C THR A 421 3.36 -8.30 23.12
N TYR A 422 2.78 -9.52 23.05
CA TYR A 422 3.25 -10.62 22.19
C TYR A 422 2.24 -10.99 21.09
N ALA A 423 1.52 -9.99 20.57
CA ALA A 423 0.45 -10.16 19.57
C ALA A 423 0.75 -9.37 18.29
N LEU A 424 0.33 -9.90 17.14
CA LEU A 424 0.28 -9.18 15.87
C LEU A 424 -0.94 -8.23 15.85
N LEU A 425 -0.80 -7.06 15.22
CA LEU A 425 -1.86 -6.05 15.06
C LEU A 425 -2.62 -5.72 16.37
N PRO A 426 -1.94 -5.53 17.52
CA PRO A 426 -2.62 -5.52 18.82
C PRO A 426 -3.60 -4.36 18.98
N ALA A 427 -3.37 -3.22 18.32
CA ALA A 427 -4.29 -2.08 18.31
C ALA A 427 -5.65 -2.38 17.64
N GLU A 428 -5.75 -3.41 16.78
CA GLU A 428 -7.02 -3.83 16.15
C GLU A 428 -7.93 -4.64 17.10
N SER A 429 -7.49 -4.99 18.32
CA SER A 429 -8.34 -5.74 19.28
C SER A 429 -8.12 -5.45 20.77
N PHE A 430 -7.00 -4.86 21.19
CA PHE A 430 -6.73 -4.53 22.61
C PHE A 430 -7.83 -3.66 23.21
N PHE A 431 -8.16 -2.51 22.59
CA PHE A 431 -9.12 -1.56 23.15
C PHE A 431 -10.55 -2.13 23.17
N HIS A 432 -10.95 -2.86 22.14
CA HIS A 432 -12.24 -3.56 22.07
C HIS A 432 -12.36 -4.63 23.16
N THR A 433 -11.30 -5.42 23.37
CA THR A 433 -11.28 -6.51 24.36
C THR A 433 -11.22 -5.97 25.78
N VAL A 434 -10.42 -4.92 26.06
CA VAL A 434 -10.43 -4.26 27.37
C VAL A 434 -11.81 -3.65 27.65
N LEU A 435 -12.36 -2.85 26.74
CA LEU A 435 -13.65 -2.19 26.96
C LEU A 435 -14.78 -3.21 27.16
N GLY A 436 -14.89 -4.19 26.26
CA GLY A 436 -15.96 -5.18 26.26
C GLY A 436 -15.96 -6.12 27.46
N ASN A 437 -14.82 -6.34 28.11
CA ASN A 437 -14.72 -7.14 29.34
C ASN A 437 -14.70 -6.27 30.62
N SER A 438 -14.62 -4.94 30.51
CA SER A 438 -14.57 -4.02 31.66
C SER A 438 -15.95 -3.68 32.24
N HIS A 439 -15.95 -3.03 33.42
CA HIS A 439 -17.14 -2.37 33.99
C HIS A 439 -17.71 -1.23 33.13
N MET A 440 -17.05 -0.82 32.03
CA MET A 440 -17.48 0.27 31.12
C MET A 440 -18.01 -0.24 29.78
N CYS A 441 -18.31 -1.54 29.65
CA CYS A 441 -18.72 -2.17 28.40
C CYS A 441 -20.02 -1.60 27.78
N ASP A 442 -20.88 -1.00 28.61
CA ASP A 442 -22.09 -0.27 28.24
C ASP A 442 -21.81 0.99 27.40
N SER A 443 -20.64 1.61 27.58
CA SER A 443 -20.22 2.79 26.79
C SER A 443 -19.80 2.47 25.34
N LEU A 444 -19.76 1.21 24.92
CA LEU A 444 -19.32 0.81 23.58
C LEU A 444 -20.38 1.12 22.49
N VAL A 445 -20.00 1.99 21.57
CA VAL A 445 -20.71 2.19 20.28
C VAL A 445 -19.93 1.48 19.18
N ASP A 446 -20.56 0.54 18.46
CA ASP A 446 -19.97 -0.19 17.33
C ASP A 446 -19.93 0.66 16.03
N ASN A 447 -19.36 1.86 16.14
CA ASN A 447 -19.02 2.77 15.06
C ASN A 447 -17.80 3.60 15.48
N ASN A 448 -16.68 3.48 14.76
CA ASN A 448 -15.47 4.26 15.04
C ASN A 448 -15.43 5.64 14.36
N LEU A 449 -16.56 6.09 13.79
CA LEU A 449 -16.68 7.36 13.08
C LEU A 449 -15.79 7.48 11.82
N ARG A 450 -15.26 6.36 11.28
CA ARG A 450 -14.37 6.36 10.10
C ARG A 450 -15.00 5.78 8.83
N VAL A 451 -14.53 6.25 7.68
CA VAL A 451 -14.70 5.60 6.36
C VAL A 451 -13.36 5.04 5.88
N THR A 452 -13.22 3.70 5.84
CA THR A 452 -11.97 3.04 5.43
C THR A 452 -12.15 2.38 4.06
N ASN A 453 -11.37 2.79 3.05
CA ASN A 453 -11.54 2.34 1.66
C ASN A 453 -11.01 0.92 1.39
N TRP A 454 -11.71 -0.09 1.90
CA TRP A 454 -11.34 -1.50 1.77
C TRP A 454 -11.73 -2.13 0.41
N ASN A 455 -10.84 -2.12 -0.58
CA ASN A 455 -10.96 -2.98 -1.76
C ASN A 455 -10.02 -4.21 -1.64
N ARG A 456 -10.56 -5.33 -1.12
CA ARG A 456 -9.79 -6.56 -0.88
C ARG A 456 -9.20 -7.20 -2.15
N LYS A 457 -9.71 -6.92 -3.36
CA LYS A 457 -9.11 -7.41 -4.62
C LYS A 457 -7.74 -6.79 -4.89
N LEU A 458 -7.48 -5.58 -4.38
CA LEU A 458 -6.25 -4.82 -4.58
C LEU A 458 -5.40 -4.75 -3.29
N GLY A 459 -5.99 -4.43 -2.14
CA GLY A 459 -5.26 -4.20 -0.88
C GLY A 459 -4.75 -5.43 -0.12
N CYS A 460 -5.19 -6.64 -0.48
CA CYS A 460 -4.75 -7.90 0.14
C CYS A 460 -3.79 -8.66 -0.79
N LYS A 461 -2.48 -8.36 -0.74
CA LYS A 461 -1.46 -9.01 -1.58
C LYS A 461 -0.33 -9.67 -0.77
N CYS A 462 -0.47 -9.76 0.56
CA CYS A 462 0.60 -10.22 1.46
C CYS A 462 1.90 -9.40 1.33
N GLN A 463 1.77 -8.12 0.94
CA GLN A 463 2.89 -7.22 0.64
C GLN A 463 3.87 -7.01 1.82
N TYR A 464 3.41 -7.22 3.06
CA TYR A 464 4.19 -7.04 4.29
C TYR A 464 4.98 -8.27 4.75
N LYS A 465 5.03 -9.36 3.96
CA LYS A 465 5.74 -10.61 4.31
C LYS A 465 7.24 -10.46 4.65
N HIS A 466 7.86 -9.34 4.24
CA HIS A 466 9.26 -9.01 4.58
C HIS A 466 9.40 -8.26 5.93
N ILE A 467 8.29 -7.80 6.51
CA ILE A 467 8.20 -7.06 7.79
C ILE A 467 7.59 -7.94 8.89
N VAL A 468 6.70 -8.86 8.54
CA VAL A 468 6.00 -9.74 9.48
C VAL A 468 5.85 -11.17 8.94
N ASP A 469 5.85 -12.15 9.84
CA ASP A 469 5.57 -13.56 9.55
C ASP A 469 4.06 -13.87 9.32
N TRP A 470 3.36 -12.98 8.62
CA TRP A 470 1.91 -13.07 8.36
C TRP A 470 1.49 -12.37 7.05
N CYS A 471 0.29 -12.66 6.55
CA CYS A 471 -0.26 -12.00 5.37
C CYS A 471 -1.28 -10.90 5.72
N GLY A 472 -0.86 -9.65 5.58
CA GLY A 472 -1.70 -8.47 5.78
C GLY A 472 -2.55 -8.06 4.58
N CYS A 473 -3.49 -7.16 4.87
CA CYS A 473 -4.18 -6.31 3.90
C CYS A 473 -3.99 -4.83 4.32
N SER A 474 -4.17 -3.88 3.39
CA SER A 474 -4.32 -2.46 3.73
C SER A 474 -5.39 -1.77 2.88
N PRO A 475 -5.97 -0.64 3.32
CA PRO A 475 -6.93 0.12 2.53
C PRO A 475 -6.32 0.71 1.26
N ASN A 476 -7.15 0.84 0.23
CA ASN A 476 -6.83 1.64 -0.94
C ASN A 476 -6.88 3.13 -0.62
N ASP A 477 -6.24 3.92 -1.48
CA ASP A 477 -6.30 5.38 -1.43
C ASP A 477 -7.56 5.86 -2.18
N PHE A 478 -8.19 6.94 -1.70
CA PHE A 478 -9.40 7.50 -2.30
C PHE A 478 -9.12 8.17 -3.66
N LYS A 479 -10.11 8.11 -4.54
CA LYS A 479 -10.16 8.76 -5.86
C LYS A 479 -11.48 9.56 -5.97
N PRO A 480 -11.65 10.49 -6.92
CA PRO A 480 -12.84 11.36 -6.96
C PRO A 480 -14.15 10.57 -7.01
N GLN A 481 -14.21 9.48 -7.78
CA GLN A 481 -15.38 8.59 -7.86
C GLN A 481 -15.73 7.85 -6.56
N ASP A 482 -14.78 7.72 -5.62
CA ASP A 482 -15.05 7.11 -4.31
C ASP A 482 -15.68 8.09 -3.31
N LEU A 483 -15.55 9.41 -3.52
CA LEU A 483 -16.06 10.42 -2.57
C LEU A 483 -17.58 10.41 -2.43
N VAL A 484 -18.31 10.00 -3.48
CA VAL A 484 -19.76 9.77 -3.44
C VAL A 484 -20.13 8.79 -2.31
N ARG A 485 -19.27 7.80 -2.03
CA ARG A 485 -19.47 6.81 -0.95
C ARG A 485 -19.22 7.37 0.45
N ILE A 486 -18.68 8.59 0.57
CA ILE A 486 -18.59 9.34 1.84
C ILE A 486 -19.90 10.14 2.03
N GLN A 487 -20.35 10.83 0.98
CA GLN A 487 -21.56 11.67 1.00
C GLN A 487 -22.85 10.87 1.22
N GLN A 488 -22.92 9.62 0.74
CA GLN A 488 -24.09 8.74 0.86
C GLN A 488 -24.21 7.97 2.19
N LEU A 489 -23.35 8.23 3.19
CA LEU A 489 -23.40 7.50 4.47
C LEU A 489 -24.44 8.06 5.43
N THR A 490 -25.35 7.19 5.87
CA THR A 490 -26.39 7.48 6.87
C THR A 490 -25.91 7.31 8.32
N ARG A 491 -24.74 6.72 8.55
CA ARG A 491 -24.13 6.63 9.90
C ARG A 491 -23.16 7.81 10.13
N PRO A 492 -23.04 8.33 11.37
CA PRO A 492 -22.05 9.37 11.67
C PRO A 492 -20.62 8.95 11.33
N THR A 493 -19.93 9.75 10.50
CA THR A 493 -18.50 9.60 10.18
C THR A 493 -17.83 10.96 9.96
N PHE A 494 -16.70 11.17 10.63
CA PHE A 494 -16.00 12.46 10.67
C PHE A 494 -14.60 12.41 10.03
N PHE A 495 -14.06 11.23 9.73
CA PHE A 495 -12.78 11.04 9.05
C PHE A 495 -12.82 9.89 8.04
N ALA A 496 -11.99 9.96 7.01
CA ALA A 496 -11.81 8.90 6.02
C ALA A 496 -10.32 8.57 5.79
N ARG A 497 -10.02 7.33 5.37
CA ARG A 497 -8.68 6.91 4.96
C ARG A 497 -8.68 5.80 3.89
N LYS A 498 -7.71 5.75 2.97
CA LYS A 498 -6.49 6.58 2.94
C LYS A 498 -6.50 7.66 1.86
N PHE A 499 -5.69 8.69 2.04
CA PHE A 499 -5.35 9.70 1.05
C PHE A 499 -3.83 9.81 0.94
N GLU A 500 -3.30 9.81 -0.28
CA GLU A 500 -1.88 10.01 -0.59
C GLU A 500 -1.77 10.95 -1.79
N SER A 501 -1.19 12.14 -1.62
CA SER A 501 -1.19 13.19 -2.67
C SER A 501 -0.35 12.83 -3.91
N MET A 502 0.59 11.88 -3.78
CA MET A 502 1.32 11.27 -4.91
C MET A 502 0.49 10.22 -5.68
N VAL A 503 -0.67 9.81 -5.14
CA VAL A 503 -1.55 8.78 -5.69
C VAL A 503 -2.85 9.40 -6.20
N ASN A 504 -3.45 10.34 -5.46
CA ASN A 504 -4.40 11.31 -5.97
C ASN A 504 -4.51 12.53 -5.04
N GLN A 505 -4.26 13.74 -5.53
CA GLN A 505 -4.48 14.98 -4.76
C GLN A 505 -5.89 15.55 -5.01
N GLU A 506 -6.45 15.39 -6.21
CA GLU A 506 -7.80 15.84 -6.58
C GLU A 506 -8.90 15.44 -5.57
N ALA A 507 -8.90 14.20 -5.06
CA ALA A 507 -9.86 13.78 -4.05
C ALA A 507 -9.71 14.51 -2.70
N ILE A 508 -8.51 15.01 -2.40
CA ILE A 508 -8.21 15.84 -1.21
C ILE A 508 -8.64 17.28 -1.48
N ASP A 509 -8.43 17.79 -2.69
CA ASP A 509 -8.88 19.12 -3.12
C ASP A 509 -10.41 19.25 -3.09
N ILE A 510 -11.13 18.27 -3.62
CA ILE A 510 -12.60 18.21 -3.58
C ILE A 510 -13.10 18.21 -2.13
N LEU A 511 -12.48 17.41 -1.25
CA LEU A 511 -12.92 17.25 0.14
C LEU A 511 -12.60 18.49 1.02
N ASP A 512 -11.41 19.08 0.89
CA ASP A 512 -11.05 20.34 1.55
C ASP A 512 -11.93 21.51 1.07
N THR A 513 -12.24 21.56 -0.23
CA THR A 513 -13.12 22.59 -0.81
C THR A 513 -14.58 22.41 -0.37
N HIS A 514 -15.05 21.16 -0.25
CA HIS A 514 -16.41 20.85 0.23
C HIS A 514 -16.62 21.26 1.69
N LEU A 515 -15.60 21.11 2.55
CA LEU A 515 -15.67 21.42 3.98
C LEU A 515 -15.38 22.89 4.30
N TYR A 516 -14.46 23.54 3.57
CA TYR A 516 -13.91 24.85 3.95
C TYR A 516 -13.90 25.88 2.82
N GLY A 517 -14.68 25.63 1.77
CA GLY A 517 -14.81 26.52 0.61
C GLY A 517 -13.56 26.58 -0.28
N HIS A 518 -13.69 27.25 -1.41
CA HIS A 518 -12.59 27.46 -2.35
C HIS A 518 -11.53 28.42 -1.77
N TYR A 519 -10.27 28.22 -2.14
CA TYR A 519 -9.23 29.24 -1.98
C TYR A 519 -9.54 30.47 -2.84
N ALA A 520 -8.99 31.64 -2.47
CA ALA A 520 -9.23 32.89 -3.18
C ALA A 520 -8.80 32.80 -4.67
N PRO A 521 -9.52 33.43 -5.61
CA PRO A 521 -9.12 33.50 -7.01
C PRO A 521 -7.68 34.02 -7.17
N GLY A 522 -6.87 33.35 -7.98
CA GLY A 522 -5.45 33.66 -8.14
C GLY A 522 -4.51 33.00 -7.11
N THR A 523 -5.02 32.20 -6.16
CA THR A 523 -4.14 31.40 -5.28
C THR A 523 -3.30 30.43 -6.11
N VAL A 524 -1.97 30.54 -6.01
CA VAL A 524 -1.01 29.71 -6.75
C VAL A 524 -0.95 28.27 -6.22
N ALA A 525 -0.26 27.40 -6.96
CA ALA A 525 0.13 26.05 -6.52
C ALA A 525 -0.99 25.07 -6.12
N ILE A 526 -2.28 25.39 -6.28
CA ILE A 526 -3.40 24.51 -5.87
C ILE A 526 -3.25 23.09 -6.46
N LYS A 527 -3.08 22.98 -7.79
CA LYS A 527 -2.87 21.72 -8.52
C LYS A 527 -1.47 21.08 -8.38
N ALA A 528 -0.53 21.75 -7.70
CA ALA A 528 0.84 21.27 -7.55
C ALA A 528 1.01 20.43 -6.28
N TYR A 529 1.96 19.51 -6.25
CA TYR A 529 2.39 18.81 -5.04
C TYR A 529 3.89 18.53 -5.07
N TRP A 530 4.55 18.61 -3.91
CA TRP A 530 5.98 18.37 -3.77
C TRP A 530 6.26 17.50 -2.54
N GLU A 531 7.13 16.51 -2.71
CA GLU A 531 7.57 15.63 -1.61
C GLU A 531 9.09 15.44 -1.66
N SER A 532 9.78 15.84 -0.58
CA SER A 532 11.23 15.65 -0.45
C SER A 532 11.55 14.16 -0.35
N LEU A 533 12.33 13.63 -1.29
CA LEU A 533 12.93 12.30 -1.16
C LEU A 533 14.19 12.34 -0.29
N PHE A 534 14.94 13.45 -0.36
CA PHE A 534 16.24 13.59 0.27
C PHE A 534 16.49 15.02 0.76
N GLU A 535 17.09 15.14 1.94
CA GLU A 535 17.71 16.37 2.45
C GLU A 535 19.12 16.04 2.95
N GLN A 536 20.09 16.94 2.76
CA GLN A 536 21.48 16.79 3.18
C GLN A 536 21.62 16.43 4.68
N ALA A 537 20.70 16.92 5.51
CA ALA A 537 20.61 16.64 6.95
C ALA A 537 20.19 15.19 7.31
N ASP A 538 19.84 14.35 6.33
CA ASP A 538 19.72 12.89 6.48
C ASP A 538 21.05 12.16 6.16
N GLY A 539 22.01 12.85 5.55
CA GLY A 539 23.34 12.34 5.16
C GLY A 539 23.33 11.59 3.83
N VAL A 540 24.34 11.81 2.97
CA VAL A 540 24.43 11.23 1.61
C VAL A 540 24.35 9.69 1.61
N GLY A 541 24.77 9.03 2.69
CA GLY A 541 24.61 7.59 2.89
C GLY A 541 23.16 7.08 2.88
N SER A 542 22.15 7.95 3.05
CA SER A 542 20.74 7.60 2.90
C SER A 542 20.30 7.40 1.44
N LEU A 543 21.12 7.82 0.46
CA LEU A 543 20.89 7.57 -0.96
C LEU A 543 21.44 6.20 -1.39
N SER A 544 20.86 5.65 -2.46
CA SER A 544 21.49 4.58 -3.24
C SER A 544 22.49 5.17 -4.23
N ASP A 545 23.47 4.36 -4.66
CA ASP A 545 24.45 4.76 -5.69
C ASP A 545 23.77 5.16 -7.02
N VAL A 546 22.64 4.52 -7.33
CA VAL A 546 21.78 4.86 -8.49
C VAL A 546 21.20 6.27 -8.35
N ALA A 547 20.58 6.57 -7.21
CA ALA A 547 19.96 7.86 -6.95
C ALA A 547 21.02 8.98 -6.90
N LEU A 548 22.16 8.75 -6.23
CA LEU A 548 23.27 9.69 -6.18
C LEU A 548 23.85 9.99 -7.58
N THR A 549 24.01 8.95 -8.41
CA THR A 549 24.44 9.11 -9.81
C THR A 549 23.42 9.92 -10.62
N ALA A 550 22.13 9.59 -10.49
CA ALA A 550 21.05 10.24 -11.23
C ALA A 550 20.90 11.71 -10.87
N TYR A 551 20.78 12.04 -9.58
CA TYR A 551 20.58 13.42 -9.14
C TYR A 551 21.79 14.30 -9.46
N SER A 552 23.01 13.79 -9.33
CA SER A 552 24.22 14.50 -9.76
C SER A 552 24.25 14.74 -11.27
N SER A 553 23.77 13.79 -12.08
CA SER A 553 23.70 13.94 -13.55
C SER A 553 22.62 14.92 -13.98
N PHE A 554 21.42 14.86 -13.39
CA PHE A 554 20.34 15.83 -13.59
C PHE A 554 20.83 17.27 -13.33
N PHE A 555 21.55 17.48 -12.22
CA PHE A 555 22.08 18.81 -11.89
C PHE A 555 23.15 19.28 -12.89
N ARG A 556 24.10 18.41 -13.28
CA ARG A 556 25.11 18.74 -14.32
C ARG A 556 24.49 19.04 -15.67
N LEU A 557 23.41 18.36 -16.06
CA LEU A 557 22.68 18.63 -17.31
C LEU A 557 21.98 19.99 -17.25
N GLY A 558 21.44 20.38 -16.09
CA GLY A 558 20.89 21.71 -15.87
C GLY A 558 21.94 22.82 -16.02
N LEU A 559 23.10 22.70 -15.38
CA LEU A 559 24.16 23.72 -15.52
C LEU A 559 24.62 23.88 -16.98
N ARG A 560 24.70 22.77 -17.74
CA ARG A 560 25.04 22.80 -19.18
C ARG A 560 23.97 23.44 -20.07
N SER A 561 22.70 23.50 -19.66
CA SER A 561 21.68 24.17 -20.46
C SER A 561 21.81 25.70 -20.39
N LEU A 562 22.26 26.25 -19.27
CA LEU A 562 22.67 27.66 -19.15
C LEU A 562 23.81 27.99 -20.14
N ASP A 563 24.87 27.19 -20.14
CA ASP A 563 26.05 27.36 -21.02
C ASP A 563 25.72 27.33 -22.52
N SER A 564 24.72 26.54 -22.92
CA SER A 564 24.29 26.42 -24.32
C SER A 564 23.33 27.50 -24.80
N SER A 565 22.84 28.37 -23.90
CA SER A 565 22.03 29.53 -24.30
C SER A 565 22.89 30.54 -25.08
N GLN A 566 22.32 31.15 -26.13
CA GLN A 566 23.10 31.99 -27.08
C GLN A 566 23.63 33.32 -26.48
N THR A 567 23.36 33.57 -25.20
CA THR A 567 23.88 34.71 -24.42
C THR A 567 24.71 34.21 -23.23
N SER A 568 25.64 33.29 -23.47
CA SER A 568 26.54 32.73 -22.45
C SER A 568 27.60 33.73 -21.96
N LEU A 569 27.15 34.73 -21.22
CA LEU A 569 27.98 35.53 -20.33
C LEU A 569 28.75 34.61 -19.39
N GLU A 570 30.04 34.89 -19.16
CA GLU A 570 30.85 34.11 -18.20
C GLU A 570 30.26 34.10 -16.78
N THR A 571 29.42 35.09 -16.48
CA THR A 571 28.68 35.22 -15.22
C THR A 571 27.57 34.16 -15.05
N CYS A 572 27.26 33.35 -16.08
CA CYS A 572 26.36 32.19 -16.01
C CYS A 572 27.09 30.83 -15.96
N ARG A 573 28.42 30.79 -15.93
CA ARG A 573 29.18 29.53 -15.79
C ARG A 573 29.28 29.12 -14.32
N TYR A 574 28.93 27.87 -14.02
CA TYR A 574 28.88 27.34 -12.66
C TYR A 574 29.55 25.98 -12.52
N GLU A 575 30.34 25.81 -11.46
CA GLU A 575 30.90 24.53 -11.01
C GLU A 575 30.08 24.01 -9.81
N PRO A 576 29.55 22.77 -9.84
CA PRO A 576 28.78 22.20 -8.72
C PRO A 576 29.70 21.85 -7.54
N ILE A 577 29.27 22.21 -6.33
CA ILE A 577 29.98 21.91 -5.09
C ILE A 577 29.39 20.65 -4.46
N GLY A 578 30.23 19.65 -4.21
CA GLY A 578 29.87 18.44 -3.46
C GLY A 578 28.73 17.63 -4.10
N TYR A 579 27.69 17.37 -3.29
CA TYR A 579 26.53 16.54 -3.64
C TYR A 579 25.23 17.35 -3.50
N PRO A 580 24.10 16.87 -4.08
CA PRO A 580 22.80 17.51 -3.89
C PRO A 580 22.47 17.81 -2.43
N VAL A 581 21.90 18.99 -2.19
CA VAL A 581 21.46 19.47 -0.87
C VAL A 581 20.04 18.99 -0.57
N SER A 582 19.17 18.93 -1.57
CA SER A 582 17.84 18.33 -1.42
C SER A 582 17.28 17.86 -2.76
N VAL A 583 16.44 16.84 -2.74
CA VAL A 583 15.73 16.35 -3.93
C VAL A 583 14.25 16.14 -3.64
N HIS A 584 13.40 16.73 -4.47
CA HIS A 584 11.94 16.60 -4.39
C HIS A 584 11.37 15.88 -5.62
N LEU A 585 10.32 15.08 -5.42
CA LEU A 585 9.34 14.80 -6.48
C LEU A 585 8.50 16.07 -6.71
N TYR A 586 8.24 16.41 -7.97
CA TYR A 586 7.25 17.43 -8.34
C TYR A 586 6.09 16.77 -9.12
N PHE A 587 4.87 17.09 -8.70
CA PHE A 587 3.64 16.72 -9.38
C PHE A 587 2.83 17.98 -9.70
N TYR A 588 2.13 17.96 -10.84
CA TYR A 588 1.17 18.98 -11.22
C TYR A 588 0.00 18.31 -11.95
N ASP A 589 -1.22 18.61 -11.50
CA ASP A 589 -2.48 18.11 -12.05
C ASP A 589 -2.50 16.57 -12.21
N GLU A 590 -2.30 15.89 -11.07
CA GLU A 590 -2.25 14.41 -10.94
C GLU A 590 -1.13 13.71 -11.71
N ARG A 591 -0.19 14.45 -12.31
CA ARG A 591 0.92 13.91 -13.11
C ARG A 591 2.27 14.21 -12.49
N PHE A 592 3.15 13.21 -12.45
CA PHE A 592 4.56 13.38 -12.13
C PHE A 592 5.23 14.25 -13.21
N GLN A 593 5.92 15.31 -12.77
CA GLN A 593 6.58 16.30 -13.62
C GLN A 593 8.10 16.13 -13.64
N GLY A 594 8.65 15.28 -12.76
CA GLY A 594 10.09 15.05 -12.64
C GLY A 594 10.64 15.34 -11.25
N TYR A 595 11.97 15.43 -11.18
CA TYR A 595 12.71 15.71 -9.95
C TYR A 595 13.15 17.17 -9.90
N LEU A 596 13.08 17.78 -8.72
CA LEU A 596 13.73 19.05 -8.43
C LEU A 596 15.00 18.75 -7.62
N VAL A 597 16.17 19.03 -8.20
CA VAL A 597 17.47 18.78 -7.58
C VAL A 597 18.11 20.12 -7.23
N ARG A 598 18.32 20.36 -5.93
CA ARG A 598 18.92 21.60 -5.42
C ARG A 598 20.32 21.32 -4.88
N GLN A 599 21.31 22.13 -5.29
CA GLN A 599 22.73 21.96 -4.91
C GLN A 599 23.47 23.31 -4.88
N GLU A 600 24.54 23.39 -4.07
CA GLU A 600 25.47 24.53 -4.08
C GLU A 600 26.29 24.57 -5.38
N VAL A 601 26.55 25.77 -5.88
CA VAL A 601 27.43 26.05 -7.02
C VAL A 601 28.41 27.16 -6.68
N GLN A 602 29.60 27.14 -7.29
CA GLN A 602 30.46 28.31 -7.41
C GLN A 602 30.39 28.87 -8.83
N ASN A 603 30.21 30.17 -8.96
CA ASN A 603 30.33 30.87 -10.24
C ASN A 603 31.80 30.93 -10.69
N VAL A 604 32.09 30.55 -11.93
CA VAL A 604 33.48 30.43 -12.43
C VAL A 604 34.19 31.79 -12.47
N GLY A 605 33.49 32.83 -12.91
CA GLY A 605 34.03 34.19 -13.04
C GLY A 605 34.13 34.93 -11.71
N SER A 606 33.02 35.04 -10.97
CA SER A 606 32.97 35.85 -9.74
C SER A 606 33.47 35.13 -8.48
N ARG A 607 33.59 33.79 -8.52
CA ARG A 607 33.85 32.90 -7.38
C ARG A 607 32.83 32.97 -6.23
N VAL A 608 31.73 33.70 -6.40
CA VAL A 608 30.58 33.70 -5.49
C VAL A 608 29.97 32.30 -5.44
N ARG A 609 29.54 31.88 -4.24
CA ARG A 609 28.72 30.68 -4.04
C ARG A 609 27.25 31.05 -3.96
N GLU A 610 26.41 30.27 -4.62
CA GLU A 610 24.95 30.35 -4.49
C GLU A 610 24.35 28.93 -4.56
N THR A 611 23.07 28.79 -4.22
CA THR A 611 22.36 27.51 -4.32
C THR A 611 21.35 27.60 -5.45
N VAL A 612 21.38 26.63 -6.35
CA VAL A 612 20.51 26.55 -7.52
C VAL A 612 19.62 25.32 -7.40
N GLU A 613 18.37 25.41 -7.84
CA GLU A 613 17.48 24.27 -8.05
C GLU A 613 17.24 24.05 -9.54
N VAL A 614 17.33 22.79 -9.98
CA VAL A 614 17.17 22.33 -11.36
C VAL A 614 15.95 21.44 -11.44
N TRP A 615 15.02 21.74 -12.34
CA TRP A 615 13.91 20.85 -12.67
C TRP A 615 14.32 19.89 -13.79
N ALA A 616 14.47 18.60 -13.46
CA ALA A 616 14.73 17.54 -14.42
C ALA A 616 13.44 16.81 -14.79
N VAL A 617 13.08 16.83 -16.07
CA VAL A 617 11.82 16.32 -16.63
C VAL A 617 12.05 15.00 -17.38
N PRO A 618 11.33 13.92 -17.08
CA PRO A 618 11.43 12.67 -17.82
C PRO A 618 10.80 12.82 -19.21
N GLN A 619 11.40 12.21 -20.24
CA GLN A 619 10.84 12.14 -21.58
C GLN A 619 9.95 10.91 -21.73
N ALA A 620 8.80 11.05 -22.38
CA ALA A 620 7.92 9.93 -22.70
C ALA A 620 8.55 9.03 -23.77
N THR A 621 8.76 7.76 -23.45
CA THR A 621 9.47 6.80 -24.31
C THR A 621 8.59 5.73 -24.94
N MET A 622 7.29 5.70 -24.63
CA MET A 622 6.34 4.78 -25.24
C MET A 622 5.99 5.24 -26.66
N GLN A 623 6.05 4.30 -27.61
CA GLN A 623 5.55 4.42 -28.98
C GLN A 623 4.48 3.34 -29.20
N LEU A 624 3.35 3.73 -29.80
CA LEU A 624 2.24 2.85 -30.16
C LEU A 624 2.08 2.85 -31.68
N GLU A 625 1.90 1.68 -32.28
CA GLU A 625 1.76 1.53 -33.73
C GLU A 625 0.32 1.82 -34.17
N ASN A 626 0.14 2.93 -34.90
CA ASN A 626 -1.19 3.48 -35.25
C ASN A 626 -2.07 2.59 -36.13
N ASN A 627 -1.52 1.51 -36.71
CA ASN A 627 -2.20 0.72 -37.75
C ASN A 627 -3.02 -0.47 -37.22
N LEU A 628 -2.89 -0.84 -35.94
CA LEU A 628 -3.45 -2.07 -35.39
C LEU A 628 -4.77 -1.82 -34.62
N ARG A 629 -5.87 -1.60 -35.36
CA ARG A 629 -7.24 -1.42 -34.81
C ARG A 629 -7.66 -2.52 -33.82
N GLU A 630 -7.25 -3.75 -34.05
CA GLU A 630 -7.57 -4.88 -33.15
C GLU A 630 -6.81 -4.85 -31.81
N PHE A 631 -5.79 -3.99 -31.66
CA PHE A 631 -4.99 -3.87 -30.45
C PHE A 631 -5.25 -2.57 -29.67
N GLU A 632 -6.34 -1.86 -30.00
CA GLU A 632 -6.82 -0.67 -29.28
C GLU A 632 -7.04 -0.88 -27.77
N ARG A 633 -7.07 -2.14 -27.29
CA ARG A 633 -7.08 -2.47 -25.85
C ARG A 633 -5.84 -1.91 -25.12
N LEU A 634 -4.64 -1.94 -25.71
CA LEU A 634 -3.43 -1.46 -25.05
C LEU A 634 -3.43 0.07 -24.99
N LYS A 635 -3.35 0.63 -23.78
CA LYS A 635 -3.33 2.10 -23.55
C LYS A 635 -2.04 2.62 -22.96
N ASN A 636 -1.22 1.78 -22.33
CA ASN A 636 0.08 2.18 -21.80
C ASN A 636 1.03 0.97 -21.66
N LEU A 637 2.33 1.21 -21.78
CA LEU A 637 3.41 0.26 -21.54
C LEU A 637 4.51 1.00 -20.76
N GLU A 638 4.70 0.62 -19.50
CA GLU A 638 5.68 1.23 -18.60
C GLU A 638 6.66 0.17 -18.09
N VAL A 639 7.89 0.61 -17.80
CA VAL A 639 8.92 -0.22 -17.16
C VAL A 639 9.49 0.55 -15.98
N GLY A 640 9.53 -0.08 -14.81
CA GLY A 640 9.91 0.56 -13.55
C GLY A 640 10.28 -0.44 -12.47
N THR A 641 10.64 0.07 -11.29
CA THR A 641 10.82 -0.72 -10.06
C THR A 641 9.82 -0.28 -9.00
N GLU A 642 9.64 -1.08 -7.95
CA GLU A 642 8.69 -0.81 -6.86
C GLU A 642 7.23 -0.68 -7.34
N TRP A 643 6.76 -1.64 -8.13
CA TRP A 643 5.34 -1.74 -8.51
C TRP A 643 4.46 -1.95 -7.28
N ASP A 644 3.52 -1.04 -7.06
CA ASP A 644 2.47 -1.11 -6.04
C ASP A 644 1.22 -1.79 -6.65
N PRO A 645 0.93 -3.07 -6.35
CA PRO A 645 -0.24 -3.77 -6.89
C PRO A 645 -1.57 -3.36 -6.24
N LYS A 646 -1.54 -2.54 -5.18
CA LYS A 646 -2.73 -1.99 -4.52
C LYS A 646 -3.21 -0.75 -5.26
N GLU A 647 -2.32 0.20 -5.55
CA GLU A 647 -2.64 1.45 -6.25
C GLU A 647 -2.37 1.43 -7.76
N ARG A 648 -1.70 0.38 -8.26
CA ARG A 648 -1.38 0.15 -9.68
C ARG A 648 -0.50 1.25 -10.28
N ILE A 649 0.57 1.61 -9.56
CA ILE A 649 1.59 2.58 -9.94
C ILE A 649 2.99 2.06 -9.58
N PHE A 650 4.05 2.62 -10.18
CA PHE A 650 5.42 2.48 -9.67
C PHE A 650 5.69 3.53 -8.58
N ARG A 651 6.32 3.13 -7.47
CA ARG A 651 6.76 4.07 -6.41
C ARG A 651 8.12 4.72 -6.73
N ASN A 652 8.94 4.09 -7.56
CA ASN A 652 10.03 4.75 -8.28
C ASN A 652 9.46 5.57 -9.45
N PHE A 653 8.83 6.71 -9.17
CA PHE A 653 8.08 7.53 -10.14
C PHE A 653 8.88 7.95 -11.37
N GLY A 654 10.20 8.14 -11.25
CA GLY A 654 11.07 8.49 -12.37
C GLY A 654 11.69 7.31 -13.12
N GLY A 655 11.49 6.07 -12.66
CA GLY A 655 12.16 4.90 -13.26
C GLY A 655 13.69 4.99 -13.19
N VAL A 656 14.24 5.56 -12.12
CA VAL A 656 15.69 5.63 -11.88
C VAL A 656 16.18 4.22 -11.56
N ILE A 657 16.79 3.55 -12.54
CA ILE A 657 17.15 2.13 -12.51
C ILE A 657 18.66 1.99 -12.74
N GLY A 658 19.34 1.21 -11.91
CA GLY A 658 20.76 0.89 -12.02
C GLY A 658 21.01 -0.57 -12.46
N PRO A 659 22.29 -0.99 -12.58
CA PRO A 659 22.65 -2.31 -13.12
C PRO A 659 22.25 -3.48 -12.21
N LEU A 660 21.95 -3.24 -10.93
CA LEU A 660 21.60 -4.29 -9.96
C LEU A 660 20.09 -4.38 -9.66
N ASP A 661 19.27 -3.55 -10.28
CA ASP A 661 17.83 -3.50 -10.07
C ASP A 661 17.06 -4.61 -10.82
N GLU A 662 15.81 -4.83 -10.43
CA GLU A 662 14.91 -5.83 -11.03
C GLU A 662 13.68 -5.16 -11.69
N PRO A 663 13.79 -4.71 -12.95
CA PRO A 663 12.72 -3.99 -13.62
C PRO A 663 11.50 -4.87 -13.92
N VAL A 664 10.31 -4.28 -13.79
CA VAL A 664 9.01 -4.90 -14.10
C VAL A 664 8.42 -4.19 -15.30
N ALA A 665 7.90 -4.94 -16.29
CA ALA A 665 7.11 -4.35 -17.38
C ALA A 665 5.62 -4.47 -17.03
N VAL A 666 4.91 -3.33 -17.06
CA VAL A 666 3.48 -3.21 -16.81
C VAL A 666 2.77 -2.77 -18.09
N GLN A 667 1.67 -3.43 -18.42
CA GLN A 667 0.82 -3.09 -19.57
C GLN A 667 -0.57 -2.71 -19.04
N LYS A 668 -1.10 -1.57 -19.50
CA LYS A 668 -2.43 -1.07 -19.14
C LYS A 668 -3.42 -1.34 -20.27
N TRP A 669 -4.56 -1.92 -19.92
CA TRP A 669 -5.55 -2.41 -20.87
C TRP A 669 -6.93 -1.82 -20.63
N VAL A 670 -7.68 -1.63 -21.71
CA VAL A 670 -9.13 -1.44 -21.70
C VAL A 670 -9.80 -2.80 -21.93
N ARG A 671 -11.05 -2.94 -21.44
CA ARG A 671 -11.85 -4.17 -21.62
C ARG A 671 -12.13 -4.44 -23.09
N GLY A 672 -12.19 -5.72 -23.47
CA GLY A 672 -12.35 -6.15 -24.86
C GLY A 672 -12.21 -7.67 -24.97
N PRO A 673 -12.16 -8.27 -26.18
CA PRO A 673 -12.01 -9.71 -26.33
C PRO A 673 -10.65 -10.20 -25.78
N ASN A 674 -10.61 -11.45 -25.32
CA ASN A 674 -9.37 -12.12 -24.89
C ASN A 674 -8.33 -12.08 -26.02
N LEU A 675 -7.09 -11.75 -25.68
CA LEU A 675 -5.95 -11.81 -26.60
C LEU A 675 -4.70 -12.38 -25.92
N THR A 676 -3.76 -12.84 -26.73
CA THR A 676 -2.40 -13.17 -26.30
C THR A 676 -1.45 -12.13 -26.89
N ALA A 677 -0.46 -11.70 -26.10
CA ALA A 677 0.57 -10.75 -26.51
C ALA A 677 1.95 -11.28 -26.14
N THR A 678 2.93 -11.17 -27.03
CA THR A 678 4.31 -11.56 -26.75
C THR A 678 5.07 -10.33 -26.26
N ILE A 679 5.69 -10.42 -25.08
CA ILE A 679 6.55 -9.39 -24.52
C ILE A 679 8.01 -9.78 -24.77
N VAL A 680 8.79 -8.87 -25.33
CA VAL A 680 10.21 -9.09 -25.63
C VAL A 680 11.06 -7.97 -25.02
N TRP A 681 12.09 -8.34 -24.28
CA TRP A 681 13.07 -7.45 -23.68
C TRP A 681 14.38 -7.48 -24.50
N ILE A 682 14.89 -6.31 -24.87
CA ILE A 682 16.08 -6.14 -25.70
C ILE A 682 17.05 -5.18 -24.98
N ASP A 683 18.30 -5.61 -24.81
CA ASP A 683 19.35 -4.84 -24.16
C ASP A 683 20.05 -3.84 -25.10
N PRO A 684 20.89 -2.92 -24.58
CA PRO A 684 21.55 -1.89 -25.40
C PRO A 684 22.45 -2.46 -26.51
N ALA A 685 23.06 -3.63 -26.26
CA ALA A 685 23.86 -4.39 -27.24
C ALA A 685 22.99 -5.24 -28.19
N GLN A 686 21.70 -4.91 -28.32
CA GLN A 686 20.71 -5.60 -29.14
C GLN A 686 20.48 -7.07 -28.75
N THR A 687 20.83 -7.47 -27.52
CA THR A 687 20.63 -8.85 -27.02
C THR A 687 19.17 -9.05 -26.64
N VAL A 688 18.52 -10.10 -27.14
CA VAL A 688 17.19 -10.48 -26.64
C VAL A 688 17.36 -11.13 -25.26
N ALA A 689 16.99 -10.39 -24.21
CA ALA A 689 17.21 -10.76 -22.82
C ALA A 689 16.12 -11.70 -22.28
N ALA A 690 14.88 -11.51 -22.72
CA ALA A 690 13.74 -12.37 -22.40
C ALA A 690 12.65 -12.26 -23.49
N SER A 691 11.91 -13.35 -23.70
CA SER A 691 10.68 -13.37 -24.50
C SER A 691 9.66 -14.27 -23.83
N TYR A 692 8.44 -13.80 -23.64
CA TYR A 692 7.34 -14.56 -23.03
C TYR A 692 5.97 -14.07 -23.49
N ASP A 693 5.00 -14.98 -23.57
CA ASP A 693 3.61 -14.64 -23.87
C ASP A 693 2.82 -14.31 -22.59
N ILE A 694 1.86 -13.39 -22.71
CA ILE A 694 0.86 -13.09 -21.70
C ILE A 694 -0.56 -13.23 -22.27
N SER A 695 -1.46 -13.82 -21.49
CA SER A 695 -2.90 -13.81 -21.75
C SER A 695 -3.53 -12.55 -21.15
N VAL A 696 -4.44 -11.92 -21.88
CA VAL A 696 -5.11 -10.68 -21.46
C VAL A 696 -6.63 -10.88 -21.51
N ASP A 697 -7.20 -11.25 -20.35
CA ASP A 697 -8.63 -11.55 -20.18
C ASP A 697 -9.55 -10.35 -20.43
N VAL A 698 -10.86 -10.60 -20.57
CA VAL A 698 -11.87 -9.58 -20.94
C VAL A 698 -11.88 -8.37 -20.01
N ASP A 699 -11.81 -8.60 -18.69
CA ASP A 699 -11.82 -7.58 -17.64
C ASP A 699 -10.42 -7.21 -17.13
N ALA A 700 -9.35 -7.74 -17.74
CA ALA A 700 -7.99 -7.35 -17.41
C ALA A 700 -7.76 -5.86 -17.68
N GLU A 701 -7.46 -5.11 -16.62
CA GLU A 701 -7.14 -3.67 -16.66
C GLU A 701 -5.62 -3.41 -16.63
N TYR A 702 -4.86 -4.33 -16.03
CA TYR A 702 -3.39 -4.29 -15.96
C TYR A 702 -2.82 -5.72 -15.99
N THR A 703 -1.75 -5.93 -16.75
CA THR A 703 -0.86 -7.10 -16.61
C THR A 703 0.54 -6.61 -16.21
N GLN A 704 1.28 -7.45 -15.48
CA GLN A 704 2.65 -7.14 -15.06
C GLN A 704 3.47 -8.43 -14.97
N TYR A 705 4.76 -8.35 -15.32
CA TYR A 705 5.70 -9.44 -15.12
C TYR A 705 7.11 -8.90 -14.87
N LYS A 706 7.82 -9.55 -13.95
CA LYS A 706 9.22 -9.27 -13.60
C LYS A 706 10.08 -10.46 -14.06
N PRO A 707 10.75 -10.37 -15.23
CA PRO A 707 11.61 -11.45 -15.69
C PRO A 707 12.81 -11.66 -14.74
N PRO A 708 13.22 -12.91 -14.47
CA PRO A 708 14.34 -13.21 -13.57
C PRO A 708 15.69 -13.00 -14.28
N LEU A 709 15.95 -11.79 -14.75
CA LEU A 709 17.15 -11.43 -15.51
C LEU A 709 18.41 -11.54 -14.64
N GLN A 710 19.45 -12.21 -15.16
CA GLN A 710 20.78 -12.20 -14.56
C GLN A 710 21.36 -10.78 -14.50
N ARG A 711 22.20 -10.54 -13.49
CA ARG A 711 22.80 -9.24 -13.17
C ARG A 711 24.32 -9.27 -13.31
N PRO A 712 24.98 -8.12 -13.53
CA PRO A 712 24.38 -6.80 -13.71
C PRO A 712 23.70 -6.64 -15.08
N LEU A 713 22.64 -5.84 -15.13
CA LEU A 713 22.01 -5.39 -16.36
C LEU A 713 22.96 -4.44 -17.11
N ARG A 714 23.18 -4.66 -18.40
CA ARG A 714 24.05 -3.80 -19.21
C ARG A 714 23.54 -2.35 -19.23
N PRO A 715 24.36 -1.34 -18.86
CA PRO A 715 23.91 0.04 -18.87
C PRO A 715 23.62 0.58 -20.28
N GLY A 716 22.62 1.46 -20.38
CA GLY A 716 22.18 2.10 -21.60
C GLY A 716 20.67 2.03 -21.83
N ALA A 717 20.26 2.36 -23.05
CA ALA A 717 18.86 2.35 -23.46
C ALA A 717 18.37 0.91 -23.73
N TRP A 718 17.60 0.36 -22.80
CA TRP A 718 16.86 -0.88 -22.99
C TRP A 718 15.55 -0.64 -23.72
N THR A 719 15.02 -1.69 -24.34
CA THR A 719 13.77 -1.66 -25.11
C THR A 719 12.87 -2.83 -24.73
N VAL A 720 11.61 -2.57 -24.37
CA VAL A 720 10.57 -3.58 -24.22
C VAL A 720 9.55 -3.44 -25.35
N ARG A 721 9.29 -4.51 -26.07
CA ARG A 721 8.28 -4.58 -27.14
C ARG A 721 7.07 -5.40 -26.70
N VAL A 722 5.89 -4.94 -27.06
CA VAL A 722 4.66 -5.74 -27.11
C VAL A 722 4.43 -6.12 -28.57
N LEU A 723 4.24 -7.41 -28.83
CA LEU A 723 3.98 -7.96 -30.16
C LEU A 723 2.67 -8.75 -30.18
N ARG A 724 2.08 -8.91 -31.36
CA ARG A 724 1.01 -9.88 -31.65
C ARG A 724 1.33 -10.57 -32.96
N LEU A 725 1.35 -11.91 -32.96
CA LEU A 725 1.71 -12.72 -34.14
C LEU A 725 3.05 -12.27 -34.78
N TRP A 726 4.01 -11.88 -33.93
CA TRP A 726 5.32 -11.28 -34.27
C TRP A 726 5.32 -9.89 -34.90
N GLU A 727 4.16 -9.27 -35.15
CA GLU A 727 4.07 -7.85 -35.52
C GLU A 727 4.22 -6.96 -34.27
N ARG A 728 4.93 -5.82 -34.40
CA ARG A 728 5.10 -4.85 -33.31
C ARG A 728 3.79 -4.10 -33.08
N VAL A 729 3.36 -4.05 -31.82
CA VAL A 729 2.22 -3.24 -31.35
C VAL A 729 2.71 -1.96 -30.70
N ALA A 730 3.63 -2.10 -29.76
CA ALA A 730 4.13 -1.01 -28.95
C ALA A 730 5.59 -1.27 -28.56
N GLU A 731 6.29 -0.18 -28.29
CA GLU A 731 7.67 -0.18 -27.81
C GLU A 731 7.78 0.84 -26.68
N ALA A 732 8.42 0.48 -25.57
CA ALA A 732 8.82 1.40 -24.53
C ALA A 732 10.30 1.25 -24.26
N ARG A 733 11.00 2.37 -24.15
CA ARG A 733 12.44 2.40 -23.84
C ARG A 733 12.64 2.84 -22.39
N PHE A 734 13.56 2.20 -21.68
CA PHE A 734 13.94 2.60 -20.32
C PHE A 734 15.46 2.63 -20.20
N LEU A 735 15.95 3.31 -19.16
CA LEU A 735 17.37 3.51 -18.94
C LEU A 735 17.85 2.66 -17.76
N VAL A 736 18.74 1.71 -18.02
CA VAL A 736 19.64 1.18 -16.98
C VAL A 736 20.83 2.12 -16.91
N MET A 737 20.92 2.91 -15.85
CA MET A 737 21.95 3.93 -15.69
C MET A 737 23.32 3.30 -15.41
N PRO A 738 24.40 3.72 -16.11
CA PRO A 738 25.74 3.46 -15.61
C PRO A 738 25.93 4.22 -14.30
N LEU A 739 26.54 3.59 -13.31
CA LEU A 739 26.78 4.20 -12.00
C LEU A 739 28.08 5.00 -12.03
N ALA A 740 28.08 6.21 -11.46
CA ALA A 740 29.30 6.99 -11.21
C ALA A 740 29.91 6.69 -9.83
N PHE A 741 29.15 6.02 -8.95
CA PHE A 741 29.48 5.72 -7.57
C PHE A 741 29.23 4.25 -7.23
N LYS A 742 29.94 3.74 -6.23
CA LYS A 742 29.71 2.44 -5.57
C LYS A 742 30.00 2.61 -4.09
N GLY A 743 29.06 2.26 -3.22
CA GLY A 743 29.22 2.50 -1.78
C GLY A 743 29.27 3.98 -1.40
N ARG A 744 28.80 4.87 -2.29
CA ARG A 744 28.81 6.35 -2.25
C ARG A 744 30.17 7.01 -2.50
N GLU A 745 31.20 6.22 -2.79
CA GLU A 745 32.49 6.69 -3.31
C GLU A 745 32.55 6.58 -4.86
N PRO A 746 33.41 7.36 -5.55
CA PRO A 746 33.55 7.29 -7.00
C PRO A 746 34.02 5.92 -7.51
N LEU A 747 33.55 5.52 -8.71
CA LEU A 747 33.82 4.21 -9.28
C LEU A 747 35.31 3.97 -9.66
N HIS A 748 35.88 2.81 -9.31
CA HIS A 748 37.28 2.45 -9.53
C HIS A 748 37.47 1.36 -10.61
N GLN A 749 38.47 1.51 -11.48
CA GLN A 749 38.51 0.81 -12.77
C GLN A 749 38.68 -0.72 -12.66
N GLU A 750 39.56 -1.18 -11.78
CA GLU A 750 39.89 -2.61 -11.65
C GLU A 750 38.83 -3.37 -10.83
N GLU A 751 38.28 -2.77 -9.78
CA GLU A 751 37.32 -3.44 -8.88
C GLU A 751 35.87 -3.40 -9.35
N ASP A 752 35.49 -2.42 -10.19
CA ASP A 752 34.08 -2.09 -10.43
C ASP A 752 33.60 -2.24 -11.86
N SER A 753 34.50 -2.41 -12.84
CA SER A 753 34.15 -2.50 -14.27
C SER A 753 33.14 -3.61 -14.59
N TRP A 754 33.05 -4.65 -13.75
CA TRP A 754 32.02 -5.69 -13.84
C TRP A 754 30.59 -5.13 -13.77
N LEU A 755 30.34 -4.07 -12.98
CA LEU A 755 29.01 -3.44 -12.83
C LEU A 755 28.44 -2.94 -14.16
N HIS A 756 29.29 -2.60 -15.13
CA HIS A 756 28.88 -2.05 -16.42
C HIS A 756 29.03 -3.04 -17.58
N ALA A 757 29.66 -4.20 -17.38
CA ALA A 757 29.91 -5.19 -18.43
C ALA A 757 28.62 -5.86 -18.96
N GLY A 758 27.59 -5.99 -18.12
CA GLY A 758 26.44 -6.87 -18.34
C GLY A 758 26.60 -8.24 -17.66
N PRO A 759 25.68 -9.20 -17.87
CA PRO A 759 25.73 -10.49 -17.18
C PRO A 759 26.85 -11.39 -17.74
N PRO A 760 27.39 -12.33 -16.93
CA PRO A 760 28.36 -13.30 -17.39
C PRO A 760 27.92 -14.03 -18.68
N GLY A 761 28.84 -14.16 -19.65
CA GLY A 761 28.56 -14.80 -20.94
C GLY A 761 27.53 -14.10 -21.83
N ASN A 762 27.06 -12.89 -21.48
CA ASN A 762 25.95 -12.18 -22.14
C ASN A 762 24.58 -12.88 -22.03
N LEU A 763 24.40 -13.80 -21.07
CA LEU A 763 23.16 -14.54 -20.89
C LEU A 763 22.33 -13.96 -19.76
N TYR A 764 21.19 -13.35 -20.10
CA TYR A 764 20.23 -12.84 -19.12
C TYR A 764 19.31 -13.93 -18.54
N LEU A 765 19.17 -15.06 -19.22
CA LEU A 765 18.40 -16.24 -18.83
C LEU A 765 19.14 -17.49 -19.33
N GLU A 766 18.87 -18.66 -18.72
CA GLU A 766 19.44 -19.95 -19.17
C GLU A 766 19.04 -20.29 -20.61
N GLN A 767 17.85 -19.87 -21.03
CA GLN A 767 17.36 -20.01 -22.40
C GLN A 767 17.88 -18.86 -23.28
N GLY A 768 18.67 -19.18 -24.32
CA GLY A 768 19.15 -18.20 -25.29
C GLY A 768 18.13 -17.87 -26.38
N PHE A 769 17.79 -16.59 -26.55
CA PHE A 769 16.78 -16.10 -27.52
C PHE A 769 17.37 -15.65 -28.87
N GLN A 770 18.60 -16.08 -29.21
CA GLN A 770 19.34 -15.61 -30.39
C GLN A 770 18.60 -15.83 -31.73
N GLN A 771 17.77 -16.87 -31.83
CA GLN A 771 16.95 -17.15 -33.03
C GLN A 771 15.89 -16.07 -33.30
N LEU A 772 15.44 -15.32 -32.29
CA LEU A 772 14.43 -14.27 -32.47
C LEU A 772 14.99 -13.00 -33.13
N ARG A 773 16.31 -12.80 -33.18
CA ARG A 773 16.94 -11.58 -33.74
C ARG A 773 16.49 -11.28 -35.17
N SER A 774 16.40 -12.31 -36.01
CA SER A 774 15.99 -12.21 -37.42
C SER A 774 14.50 -11.90 -37.56
N VAL A 775 13.66 -12.58 -36.78
CA VAL A 775 12.20 -12.35 -36.70
C VAL A 775 11.91 -10.91 -36.28
N LEU A 776 12.62 -10.42 -35.26
CA LEU A 776 12.48 -9.08 -34.68
C LEU A 776 13.22 -7.98 -35.47
N LYS A 777 13.90 -8.34 -36.57
CA LYS A 777 14.66 -7.45 -37.46
C LYS A 777 15.65 -6.55 -36.71
N LEU A 778 16.37 -7.10 -35.74
CA LEU A 778 17.34 -6.36 -34.93
C LEU A 778 18.63 -6.06 -35.69
N SER A 779 19.26 -4.94 -35.36
CA SER A 779 20.58 -4.55 -35.90
C SER A 779 21.68 -5.56 -35.55
N PRO A 780 22.85 -5.55 -36.25
CA PRO A 780 24.01 -6.36 -35.89
C PRO A 780 24.45 -6.16 -34.43
N GLN A 781 24.91 -7.23 -33.78
CA GLN A 781 25.24 -7.22 -32.35
C GLN A 781 26.65 -6.68 -32.10
N GLU A 782 27.63 -7.15 -32.86
CA GLU A 782 29.06 -6.94 -32.61
C GLU A 782 29.47 -5.48 -32.41
N PRO A 783 29.05 -4.49 -33.24
CA PRO A 783 29.43 -3.10 -33.01
C PRO A 783 28.90 -2.53 -31.69
N ALA A 784 27.67 -2.88 -31.32
CA ALA A 784 27.04 -2.41 -30.08
C ALA A 784 27.59 -3.13 -28.84
N LEU A 785 27.97 -4.41 -28.98
CA LEU A 785 28.64 -5.17 -27.92
C LEU A 785 30.07 -4.67 -27.69
N GLN A 786 30.81 -4.36 -28.76
CA GLN A 786 32.18 -3.81 -28.67
C GLN A 786 32.17 -2.39 -28.07
N GLU A 787 31.20 -1.54 -28.43
CA GLU A 787 31.02 -0.25 -27.78
C GLU A 787 30.67 -0.41 -26.28
N ALA A 788 29.79 -1.35 -25.92
CA ALA A 788 29.45 -1.61 -24.52
C ALA A 788 30.66 -2.08 -23.70
N GLN A 789 31.50 -2.95 -24.26
CA GLN A 789 32.75 -3.39 -23.62
C GLN A 789 33.74 -2.24 -23.39
N GLN A 790 33.89 -1.32 -24.35
CA GLN A 790 34.72 -0.13 -24.19
C GLN A 790 34.16 0.81 -23.11
N ARG A 791 32.84 1.04 -23.10
CA ARG A 791 32.17 1.91 -22.11
C ARG A 791 32.25 1.35 -20.68
N ALA A 792 32.24 0.03 -20.52
CA ALA A 792 32.35 -0.62 -19.21
C ALA A 792 33.71 -0.44 -18.50
N GLN A 793 34.72 0.07 -19.20
CA GLN A 793 36.06 0.39 -18.65
C GLN A 793 36.23 1.87 -18.28
N LEU A 794 35.18 2.70 -18.43
CA LEU A 794 35.25 4.12 -18.13
C LEU A 794 35.12 4.39 -16.63
N VAL A 795 35.97 5.28 -16.12
CA VAL A 795 35.90 5.86 -14.76
C VAL A 795 36.08 7.38 -14.80
N GLY A 796 35.84 8.07 -13.67
CA GLY A 796 36.08 9.51 -13.54
C GLY A 796 35.31 10.37 -14.55
N LYS A 797 35.98 11.40 -15.11
CA LYS A 797 35.35 12.34 -16.05
C LYS A 797 34.83 11.70 -17.36
N PRO A 798 35.52 10.73 -17.99
CA PRO A 798 34.93 9.94 -19.08
C PRO A 798 33.64 9.20 -18.71
N LEU A 799 33.56 8.65 -17.49
CA LEU A 799 32.34 8.00 -16.98
C LEU A 799 31.23 9.02 -16.72
N GLU A 800 31.50 10.14 -16.05
CA GLU A 800 30.52 11.23 -15.87
C GLU A 800 29.95 11.71 -17.22
N ALA A 801 30.79 11.86 -18.23
CA ALA A 801 30.37 12.27 -19.57
C ALA A 801 29.51 11.21 -20.28
N TRP A 802 29.77 9.91 -20.05
CA TRP A 802 28.90 8.83 -20.54
C TRP A 802 27.57 8.79 -19.79
N VAL A 803 27.57 8.92 -18.45
CA VAL A 803 26.38 9.04 -17.62
C VAL A 803 25.50 10.18 -18.14
N ASP A 804 26.04 11.39 -18.21
CA ASP A 804 25.27 12.58 -18.59
C ASP A 804 24.72 12.48 -20.02
N ARG A 805 25.51 11.98 -20.98
CA ARG A 805 25.04 11.75 -22.36
C ARG A 805 23.88 10.75 -22.41
N THR A 806 23.94 9.72 -21.55
CA THR A 806 22.93 8.65 -21.53
C THR A 806 21.67 9.10 -20.80
N VAL A 807 21.80 9.84 -19.70
CA VAL A 807 20.68 10.45 -18.97
C VAL A 807 19.98 11.50 -19.83
N GLY A 808 20.74 12.36 -20.53
CA GLY A 808 20.22 13.39 -21.44
C GLY A 808 19.46 12.85 -22.66
N ALA A 809 19.47 11.54 -22.90
CA ALA A 809 18.62 10.88 -23.92
C ALA A 809 17.24 10.46 -23.39
N PHE A 810 17.01 10.56 -22.08
CA PHE A 810 15.77 10.19 -21.37
C PHE A 810 15.23 11.32 -20.49
N TRP A 811 16.04 12.32 -20.17
CA TRP A 811 15.73 13.44 -19.30
C TRP A 811 16.16 14.75 -19.93
N VAL A 812 15.34 15.79 -19.78
CA VAL A 812 15.68 17.17 -20.17
C VAL A 812 15.62 18.07 -18.94
N THR A 813 16.27 19.23 -19.01
CA THR A 813 16.03 20.28 -18.01
C THR A 813 14.79 21.07 -18.42
N GLY A 814 13.83 21.20 -17.51
CA GLY A 814 12.65 22.03 -17.70
C GLY A 814 12.96 23.50 -17.47
N ASP A 815 13.57 23.83 -16.33
CA ASP A 815 13.93 25.19 -15.92
C ASP A 815 14.97 25.16 -14.76
N LEU A 816 15.55 26.32 -14.42
CA LEU A 816 16.47 26.52 -13.29
C LEU A 816 16.14 27.79 -12.50
N CYS A 817 16.41 27.79 -11.21
CA CYS A 817 16.27 28.98 -10.37
C CYS A 817 17.37 29.08 -9.29
N SER A 818 17.71 30.30 -8.89
CA SER A 818 18.60 30.56 -7.74
C SER A 818 17.80 30.77 -6.46
N THR A 819 18.34 30.40 -5.30
CA THR A 819 17.75 30.73 -3.99
C THR A 819 17.95 32.19 -3.58
N LEU A 820 18.76 32.97 -4.32
CA LEU A 820 19.01 34.38 -4.02
C LEU A 820 17.79 35.27 -4.34
N PRO A 821 17.48 36.30 -3.53
CA PRO A 821 16.27 37.12 -3.68
C PRO A 821 16.40 38.28 -4.70
N SER A 822 17.64 38.55 -5.14
CA SER A 822 18.03 39.61 -6.08
C SER A 822 18.55 38.96 -7.37
N PRO A 823 18.72 39.69 -8.50
CA PRO A 823 19.42 39.13 -9.65
C PRO A 823 20.80 38.62 -9.22
N GLY A 824 21.01 37.30 -9.34
CA GLY A 824 22.27 36.65 -9.03
C GLY A 824 23.33 36.99 -10.08
N THR A 825 24.48 36.33 -10.01
CA THR A 825 25.55 36.56 -10.99
C THR A 825 25.14 36.17 -12.43
N CYS A 826 24.25 35.19 -12.58
CA CYS A 826 23.63 34.89 -13.86
C CYS A 826 22.28 35.63 -14.02
N PRO A 827 22.12 36.56 -14.98
CA PRO A 827 20.84 37.24 -15.21
C PRO A 827 19.74 36.31 -15.74
N SER A 828 20.09 35.13 -16.25
CA SER A 828 19.14 34.10 -16.70
C SER A 828 18.51 33.30 -15.55
N LEU A 829 19.02 33.41 -14.32
CA LEU A 829 18.47 32.69 -13.16
C LEU A 829 17.49 33.56 -12.37
N GLY A 830 16.21 33.21 -12.45
CA GLY A 830 15.17 33.80 -11.61
C GLY A 830 15.23 33.30 -10.15
N PRO A 831 14.69 34.06 -9.18
CA PRO A 831 14.57 33.60 -7.80
C PRO A 831 13.51 32.49 -7.68
N CYS A 832 13.88 31.37 -7.06
CA CYS A 832 13.02 30.18 -6.94
C CYS A 832 11.62 30.46 -6.35
N THR A 833 11.53 31.39 -5.41
CA THR A 833 10.29 31.83 -4.74
C THR A 833 9.31 32.58 -5.65
N LYS A 834 9.69 32.92 -6.89
CA LYS A 834 8.80 33.49 -7.92
C LYS A 834 8.47 32.51 -9.06
N SER A 835 9.03 31.30 -9.03
CA SER A 835 8.70 30.24 -9.99
C SER A 835 7.33 29.62 -9.67
N THR A 836 6.78 28.87 -10.61
CA THR A 836 5.55 28.07 -10.43
C THR A 836 5.81 26.61 -10.07
N TRP A 837 7.08 26.16 -10.11
CA TRP A 837 7.47 24.75 -10.05
C TRP A 837 8.46 24.41 -8.94
N SER A 838 9.22 25.37 -8.40
CA SER A 838 10.27 25.10 -7.39
C SER A 838 9.70 24.54 -6.10
N SER A 839 10.52 23.76 -5.37
CA SER A 839 10.21 23.38 -3.98
C SER A 839 10.07 24.61 -3.06
N LEU A 840 10.61 25.76 -3.45
CA LEU A 840 10.52 27.05 -2.75
C LEU A 840 9.42 27.98 -3.28
N ALA A 841 8.61 27.55 -4.26
CA ALA A 841 7.43 28.30 -4.68
C ALA A 841 6.38 28.34 -3.55
N PRO A 842 5.60 29.44 -3.40
CA PRO A 842 4.53 29.52 -2.41
C PRO A 842 3.49 28.41 -2.60
N ASP A 843 3.04 27.83 -1.49
CA ASP A 843 2.11 26.71 -1.47
C ASP A 843 1.02 26.90 -0.39
N PRO A 844 0.08 27.86 -0.58
CA PRO A 844 -0.81 28.32 0.48
C PRO A 844 -1.77 27.25 1.04
N LYS A 845 -1.90 26.09 0.38
CA LYS A 845 -2.67 24.94 0.89
C LYS A 845 -1.90 24.07 1.90
N SER A 846 -0.56 24.13 1.92
CA SER A 846 0.29 23.43 2.91
C SER A 846 1.03 24.36 3.87
N GLU A 847 1.05 25.67 3.61
CA GLU A 847 1.54 26.69 4.54
C GLU A 847 0.65 26.79 5.80
N LEU A 848 1.28 26.88 6.98
CA LEU A 848 0.60 27.04 8.27
C LEU A 848 0.73 28.51 8.74
N GLY A 849 -0.40 29.19 8.89
CA GLY A 849 -0.47 30.63 9.19
C GLY A 849 -0.81 30.96 10.65
N PRO A 850 -0.86 32.25 11.03
CA PRO A 850 -1.31 32.66 12.35
C PRO A 850 -2.76 32.22 12.61
N VAL A 851 -3.09 31.96 13.88
CA VAL A 851 -4.45 31.58 14.30
C VAL A 851 -5.41 32.75 14.07
N LYS A 852 -6.48 32.48 13.33
CA LYS A 852 -7.53 33.46 12.99
C LYS A 852 -8.44 33.76 14.18
N GLY A 853 -9.28 34.79 14.05
CA GLY A 853 -10.23 35.22 15.10
C GLY A 853 -11.22 34.14 15.56
N ASP A 854 -11.55 33.19 14.69
CA ASP A 854 -12.40 32.00 14.95
C ASP A 854 -11.64 30.83 15.63
N GLY A 855 -10.31 30.90 15.71
CA GLY A 855 -9.45 29.83 16.25
C GLY A 855 -8.94 28.82 15.21
N ARG A 856 -9.24 29.01 13.92
CA ARG A 856 -8.82 28.15 12.81
C ARG A 856 -7.55 28.68 12.14
N ILE A 857 -6.94 27.87 11.25
CA ILE A 857 -5.84 28.28 10.35
C ILE A 857 -6.08 27.90 8.87
N ARG A 858 -7.06 27.03 8.58
CA ARG A 858 -7.66 26.89 7.24
C ARG A 858 -8.58 28.07 6.97
#